data_AF-A0A935TX49-F1
#
_entry.id   AF-A0A935TX49-F1
#
_cell.length_a   1.000
_cell.length_b   1.000
_cell.length_c   1.000
_cell.angle_alpha   90.00
_cell.angle_beta   90.00
_cell.angle_gamma   90.00
#
_symmetry.space_group_name_H-M   'P 1'
#
loop_
_entity.id
_entity.type
_entity.pdbx_description
1 polymer ?
#
loop_
_entity_poly.entity_id
_entity_poly.type
_entity_poly.pdbx_seq_one_letter_code
_entity_poly.pdbx_strand_id
1 'polypeptide(L)'
;MKGQFLEAAGDGLDGICTRRGARRMSLALTLALLALSSASAVAQPAAGAPAPAKAATPTKAPAKAAAPAKAPAAPAKAPAPAATPAGPAAAAPAPAAPAPAAAPGPAAPGPAAPAAPAPGLDDSEEEDSELVKLQGRPIERMQFRGNRKVEDDAIRINLVTRPGALLDPSKIRDDLRAMWKMGFFADIVVEAEISASGSVVLTFAVKERPSIHKVLISGNDELGLDKINEVIDLELDTIVDVTKVKKNRDKIAEQYVKEGFYLATVDYELRPYNETEVDVWYLIGEKSKIKIRDVQFIGNTAISDEDLRANMENRRADALSVINDSGTFNQEAFDRDLERLVAVYWDRGYAAVKVANPQVRLSRDKKYMYLAVPIDEGPVFTIAKVDFKGDLLGDPAEQMKKLRAKAGDKFSRTAIAMDRERLSAYYQDQGYAYANVIPVTPIDPVKKTISLTWEISRGKKAYFERINIRGNSKTRDKVIRREMKISEGELYNESNLKASERRINALGFFEKVDISTKRGTSDEFVEVNVEVVERPTGTFQIGAGFSSVENFIAQAQISQNNLLGRGQTLSIQAQLSSLRQLLFLRFVEPYFLDTEWQFAFDVYNQSRGFSSFSRNAYGGALTWGYALSYEARASLTYRLEDVSISTGNRGFADLGATRVPIEAQSVANLFRGGVTSSLRASVSWDSRNNRLFPTEGWFNQLFAEYAGVATQSENKFIRWGGFARHYRELWGPFVLHLNSEIGVTTSTDPLGVPISERYLIGGINDVRGYRPRSLGPILRTSTPGDVGLPLGELSLGGNLQLLFNSEVEFPLFKRVGISGVVFFDMGNAYNLEERYCSGQQRKSRSEAIQFDPCFRFPESVVSGIRKSVGFGFRWVSPLVRCGLNGGIPSIVRSRRTKSRSCSSSRSATSCSPHFDDSTAVSYMSPVGGRMNRFAALGCLGIGLMLSPVLGGLATGAVPVAKIGVIDIERTLYETPAGKRANEQFDKTRKDKQSELDRRQQELKKLDAELGKQATLLKPEVLAQKRGELEKKFVELQQLYVKLERDLAGERTKLVQELLKKANPIIQDIAKGEGVTLIVDRNAAVWWDPSVDLTEKLNAKMK
;
A
#
# COMPACT_ATOMS: atom_id res chain seq x y z
N MET A 1 -21.40 10.42 -50.77
CA MET A 1 -22.65 10.97 -50.21
C MET A 1 -22.36 11.59 -48.84
N LYS A 2 -23.05 12.67 -48.47
CA LYS A 2 -22.96 13.38 -47.18
C LYS A 2 -24.39 13.75 -46.75
N GLY A 3 -24.64 13.85 -45.44
CA GLY A 3 -25.92 14.28 -44.87
C GLY A 3 -26.80 13.14 -44.35
N GLN A 4 -27.77 13.49 -43.48
CA GLN A 4 -28.77 12.60 -42.87
C GLN A 4 -28.26 11.53 -41.89
N PHE A 5 -27.60 11.95 -40.80
CA PHE A 5 -27.61 11.23 -39.51
C PHE A 5 -27.27 12.14 -38.30
N LEU A 6 -27.67 13.41 -38.36
CA LEU A 6 -27.25 14.46 -37.41
C LEU A 6 -28.39 15.41 -37.00
N GLU A 7 -29.60 14.86 -36.80
CA GLU A 7 -30.80 15.66 -36.47
C GLU A 7 -31.82 14.88 -35.61
N ALA A 8 -31.33 14.18 -34.57
CA ALA A 8 -32.18 13.41 -33.64
C ALA A 8 -31.57 13.24 -32.22
N ALA A 9 -30.60 14.09 -31.84
CA ALA A 9 -29.86 13.96 -30.58
C ALA A 9 -29.45 15.32 -29.96
N GLY A 10 -30.22 16.38 -30.21
CA GLY A 10 -29.97 17.73 -29.66
C GLY A 10 -30.69 17.96 -28.31
N ASP A 11 -31.98 17.64 -28.24
CA ASP A 11 -32.82 17.97 -27.09
C ASP A 11 -32.77 16.88 -26.02
N GLY A 12 -31.99 17.11 -24.96
CA GLY A 12 -31.94 16.20 -23.80
C GLY A 12 -30.84 16.43 -22.77
N LEU A 13 -29.90 17.37 -22.97
CA LEU A 13 -28.75 17.56 -22.07
C LEU A 13 -28.67 18.91 -21.34
N ASP A 14 -29.51 19.90 -21.67
CA ASP A 14 -29.66 21.12 -20.88
C ASP A 14 -30.65 20.92 -19.73
N GLY A 15 -30.13 20.46 -18.57
CA GLY A 15 -30.95 20.28 -17.36
C GLY A 15 -30.23 19.91 -16.07
N ILE A 16 -28.98 19.41 -16.11
CA ILE A 16 -28.29 18.84 -14.94
C ILE A 16 -27.15 19.74 -14.41
N CYS A 17 -27.32 21.07 -14.53
CA CYS A 17 -26.42 22.08 -13.94
C CYS A 17 -27.11 22.93 -12.85
N THR A 18 -27.52 22.29 -11.75
CA THR A 18 -27.99 23.01 -10.54
C THR A 18 -27.36 22.49 -9.25
N ARG A 19 -27.24 23.37 -8.24
CA ARG A 19 -26.40 23.24 -7.01
C ARG A 19 -26.73 22.08 -6.03
N ARG A 20 -27.50 21.06 -6.41
CA ARG A 20 -27.93 19.96 -5.51
C ARG A 20 -27.00 18.75 -5.46
N GLY A 21 -26.06 18.58 -6.42
CA GLY A 21 -25.15 17.43 -6.45
C GLY A 21 -24.19 17.32 -5.24
N ALA A 22 -23.54 18.43 -4.87
CA ALA A 22 -22.46 18.44 -3.87
C ALA A 22 -22.86 17.89 -2.48
N ARG A 23 -24.13 18.04 -2.07
CA ARG A 23 -24.61 17.56 -0.75
C ARG A 23 -24.73 16.04 -0.65
N ARG A 24 -24.88 15.30 -1.76
CA ARG A 24 -24.95 13.82 -1.72
C ARG A 24 -23.58 13.15 -1.58
N MET A 25 -22.55 13.73 -2.19
CA MET A 25 -21.18 13.19 -2.12
C MET A 25 -20.55 13.38 -0.73
N SER A 26 -20.83 14.53 -0.07
CA SER A 26 -20.41 14.77 1.32
C SER A 26 -21.03 13.75 2.30
N LEU A 27 -22.33 13.45 2.15
CA LEU A 27 -23.05 12.54 3.05
C LEU A 27 -22.52 11.10 3.00
N ALA A 28 -22.09 10.63 1.82
CA ALA A 28 -21.45 9.32 1.67
C ALA A 28 -20.09 9.25 2.38
N LEU A 29 -19.32 10.34 2.37
CA LEU A 29 -18.04 10.44 3.07
C LEU A 29 -18.24 10.53 4.59
N THR A 30 -19.30 11.18 5.06
CA THR A 30 -19.65 11.21 6.49
C THR A 30 -20.02 9.81 7.01
N LEU A 31 -20.85 9.05 6.28
CA LEU A 31 -21.21 7.68 6.66
C LEU A 31 -19.99 6.74 6.78
N ALA A 32 -18.92 6.99 6.03
CA ALA A 32 -17.68 6.22 6.13
C ALA A 32 -16.91 6.47 7.44
N LEU A 33 -16.98 7.68 8.02
CA LEU A 33 -16.38 7.97 9.33
C LEU A 33 -17.22 7.46 10.51
N LEU A 34 -18.55 7.37 10.39
CA LEU A 34 -19.43 6.85 11.45
C LEU A 34 -19.06 5.42 11.89
N ALA A 35 -18.55 4.59 10.98
CA ALA A 35 -18.27 3.18 11.24
C ALA A 35 -17.02 2.92 12.12
N LEU A 36 -16.29 3.96 12.54
CA LEU A 36 -14.91 3.87 13.06
C LEU A 36 -14.74 4.19 14.56
N SER A 37 -15.80 4.57 15.27
CA SER A 37 -15.73 5.11 16.65
C SER A 37 -16.10 4.11 17.78
N SER A 38 -16.49 2.87 17.45
CA SER A 38 -17.26 2.00 18.34
C SER A 38 -16.51 0.79 18.94
N ALA A 39 -15.20 0.91 19.21
CA ALA A 39 -14.36 -0.21 19.66
C ALA A 39 -13.34 0.11 20.78
N SER A 40 -13.68 0.95 21.77
CA SER A 40 -12.86 1.16 22.98
C SER A 40 -13.68 1.00 24.26
N ALA A 41 -13.52 -0.15 24.94
CA ALA A 41 -14.10 -0.42 26.25
C ALA A 41 -13.17 -1.33 27.08
N VAL A 42 -12.26 -0.71 27.83
CA VAL A 42 -11.47 -1.40 28.87
C VAL A 42 -12.36 -1.62 30.09
N ALA A 43 -12.36 -2.83 30.65
CA ALA A 43 -13.05 -3.11 31.91
C ALA A 43 -12.19 -2.70 33.11
N GLN A 44 -12.81 -2.03 34.09
CA GLN A 44 -12.25 -1.81 35.43
C GLN A 44 -13.28 -2.21 36.50
N PRO A 45 -12.83 -2.63 37.70
CA PRO A 45 -13.69 -3.35 38.65
C PRO A 45 -14.54 -2.43 39.53
N ALA A 46 -15.71 -2.92 39.93
CA ALA A 46 -16.50 -2.32 41.00
C ALA A 46 -15.96 -2.76 42.38
N ALA A 47 -15.85 -1.83 43.32
CA ALA A 47 -15.43 -2.10 44.69
C ALA A 47 -16.64 -2.13 45.65
N GLY A 48 -16.59 -3.01 46.66
CA GLY A 48 -17.54 -3.06 47.76
C GLY A 48 -16.89 -3.63 49.00
N ALA A 49 -16.73 -2.82 50.05
CA ALA A 49 -16.28 -3.25 51.37
C ALA A 49 -17.49 -3.60 52.25
N PRO A 50 -17.32 -4.46 53.27
CA PRO A 50 -17.04 -3.89 54.60
C PRO A 50 -15.97 -4.67 55.41
N ALA A 51 -15.68 -4.15 56.60
CA ALA A 51 -14.80 -4.72 57.64
C ALA A 51 -15.51 -4.52 59.03
N PRO A 52 -14.92 -4.85 60.21
CA PRO A 52 -13.65 -5.53 60.51
C PRO A 52 -13.73 -6.64 61.60
N ALA A 53 -12.69 -7.49 61.74
CA ALA A 53 -12.45 -8.26 62.98
C ALA A 53 -10.99 -8.75 63.22
N LYS A 54 -10.33 -8.15 64.22
CA LYS A 54 -9.30 -8.65 65.17
C LYS A 54 -8.37 -9.87 64.85
N ALA A 55 -7.07 -9.55 64.79
CA ALA A 55 -5.95 -10.06 65.62
C ALA A 55 -5.48 -11.54 65.60
N ALA A 56 -4.19 -11.73 65.25
CA ALA A 56 -3.19 -12.49 66.04
C ALA A 56 -1.73 -12.17 65.59
N THR A 57 -0.75 -12.43 66.45
CA THR A 57 0.71 -12.18 66.34
C THR A 57 1.49 -13.40 66.87
N PRO A 58 2.85 -13.50 66.85
CA PRO A 58 3.92 -12.84 66.07
C PRO A 58 5.01 -13.88 65.59
N THR A 59 6.31 -13.48 65.61
CA THR A 59 7.56 -14.29 65.61
C THR A 59 8.01 -14.97 64.29
N LYS A 60 9.31 -15.03 63.92
CA LYS A 60 10.57 -14.52 64.55
C LYS A 60 11.66 -14.26 63.47
N ALA A 61 12.57 -13.31 63.70
CA ALA A 61 13.84 -13.13 62.95
C ALA A 61 15.04 -13.64 63.80
N PRO A 62 16.32 -13.66 63.31
CA PRO A 62 17.13 -12.41 63.25
C PRO A 62 18.34 -12.34 62.26
N ALA A 63 18.82 -11.09 62.01
CA ALA A 63 20.23 -10.67 61.76
C ALA A 63 20.96 -11.16 60.47
N LYS A 64 22.01 -10.52 59.90
CA LYS A 64 22.77 -9.22 59.98
C LYS A 64 23.68 -9.20 58.71
N ALA A 65 24.32 -8.14 58.16
CA ALA A 65 24.36 -6.66 58.21
C ALA A 65 25.02 -6.22 56.84
N ALA A 66 25.62 -5.05 56.51
CA ALA A 66 25.96 -3.75 57.12
C ALA A 66 26.16 -2.69 55.98
N ALA A 67 26.51 -1.42 56.29
CA ALA A 67 26.84 -0.32 55.35
C ALA A 67 27.61 0.80 56.12
N PRO A 68 27.75 2.09 55.70
CA PRO A 68 27.88 2.75 54.37
C PRO A 68 29.03 3.83 54.30
N ALA A 69 29.32 4.45 53.13
CA ALA A 69 29.99 5.78 52.92
C ALA A 69 30.23 6.06 51.41
N LYS A 70 30.40 7.29 50.86
CA LYS A 70 29.97 8.68 51.17
C LYS A 70 30.17 9.54 49.88
N ALA A 71 29.52 10.71 49.73
CA ALA A 71 29.75 11.68 48.62
C ALA A 71 30.68 12.85 49.07
N PRO A 72 31.23 13.72 48.17
CA PRO A 72 30.47 14.92 47.73
C PRO A 72 30.84 15.62 46.38
N ALA A 73 29.93 16.48 45.91
CA ALA A 73 30.12 17.82 45.26
C ALA A 73 30.84 18.04 43.89
N ALA A 74 30.46 19.16 43.26
CA ALA A 74 31.12 19.90 42.15
C ALA A 74 31.19 21.40 42.53
N PRO A 75 31.96 22.30 41.86
CA PRO A 75 31.40 23.01 40.68
C PRO A 75 32.38 23.69 39.65
N ALA A 76 31.83 23.96 38.44
CA ALA A 76 31.97 25.19 37.61
C ALA A 76 33.25 25.63 36.83
N LYS A 77 32.95 26.38 35.74
CA LYS A 77 33.74 27.32 34.89
C LYS A 77 34.63 26.80 33.73
N ALA A 78 34.62 27.59 32.65
CA ALA A 78 35.48 27.53 31.46
C ALA A 78 36.63 28.55 31.56
N PRO A 79 37.62 28.55 30.63
CA PRO A 79 37.57 29.58 29.58
C PRO A 79 38.17 29.18 28.19
N ALA A 80 38.05 30.11 27.24
CA ALA A 80 38.88 30.32 26.04
C ALA A 80 39.28 31.83 26.02
N PRO A 81 40.09 32.39 25.09
CA PRO A 81 40.71 31.84 23.87
C PRO A 81 42.23 32.15 23.72
N ALA A 82 42.85 31.91 22.54
CA ALA A 82 43.59 32.92 21.74
C ALA A 82 44.59 32.34 20.67
N ALA A 83 44.79 33.16 19.61
CA ALA A 83 46.00 33.34 18.78
C ALA A 83 46.50 32.27 17.77
N THR A 84 46.73 32.75 16.54
CA THR A 84 47.53 32.15 15.44
C THR A 84 49.02 32.52 15.57
N PRO A 85 49.95 31.91 14.79
CA PRO A 85 50.52 32.70 13.68
C PRO A 85 50.92 31.91 12.40
N ALA A 86 50.98 32.66 11.29
CA ALA A 86 51.84 32.56 10.08
C ALA A 86 52.18 31.21 9.38
N GLY A 87 52.15 31.22 8.04
CA GLY A 87 52.88 30.29 7.15
C GLY A 87 54.31 30.80 6.84
N PRO A 88 54.91 30.57 5.64
CA PRO A 88 54.35 30.02 4.38
C PRO A 88 55.21 28.89 3.74
N ALA A 89 54.82 28.40 2.54
CA ALA A 89 55.67 28.33 1.31
C ALA A 89 55.19 27.34 0.23
N ALA A 90 55.63 27.61 -1.02
CA ALA A 90 55.85 26.69 -2.14
C ALA A 90 54.69 25.84 -2.72
N ALA A 91 54.25 26.21 -3.91
CA ALA A 91 53.62 25.30 -4.89
C ALA A 91 54.53 25.15 -6.13
N ALA A 92 54.48 23.99 -6.80
CA ALA A 92 55.18 23.74 -8.07
C ALA A 92 54.39 22.76 -8.97
N PRO A 93 54.54 22.78 -10.31
CA PRO A 93 53.50 22.30 -11.23
C PRO A 93 53.90 21.10 -12.13
N ALA A 94 52.90 20.57 -12.86
CA ALA A 94 53.06 19.62 -13.98
C ALA A 94 51.88 19.82 -14.98
N PRO A 95 51.92 19.28 -16.22
CA PRO A 95 52.53 19.96 -17.36
C PRO A 95 51.56 20.13 -18.57
N ALA A 96 52.05 20.68 -19.69
CA ALA A 96 51.25 21.10 -20.84
C ALA A 96 51.58 20.39 -22.17
N ALA A 97 50.72 20.66 -23.18
CA ALA A 97 50.88 20.43 -24.64
C ALA A 97 50.57 19.00 -25.18
N PRO A 98 50.23 18.83 -26.48
CA PRO A 98 50.21 19.82 -27.58
C PRO A 98 48.84 19.97 -28.32
N ALA A 99 48.82 20.76 -29.40
CA ALA A 99 47.67 21.02 -30.28
C ALA A 99 47.98 20.75 -31.78
N PRO A 100 46.97 20.67 -32.67
CA PRO A 100 47.20 20.87 -34.11
C PRO A 100 46.18 21.75 -34.88
N ALA A 101 46.71 22.63 -35.74
CA ALA A 101 46.28 23.02 -37.10
C ALA A 101 44.82 23.42 -37.47
N ALA A 102 44.58 24.75 -37.47
CA ALA A 102 44.12 25.61 -38.57
C ALA A 102 43.12 25.18 -39.70
N ALA A 103 42.03 25.98 -39.82
CA ALA A 103 41.42 26.58 -41.05
C ALA A 103 40.68 25.67 -42.09
N PRO A 104 39.79 26.22 -42.96
CA PRO A 104 39.37 27.63 -43.18
C PRO A 104 37.85 27.92 -43.07
N GLY A 105 37.45 29.19 -43.23
CA GLY A 105 36.08 29.65 -43.55
C GLY A 105 36.04 30.39 -44.91
N PRO A 106 35.13 31.37 -45.18
CA PRO A 106 33.97 31.84 -44.40
C PRO A 106 32.65 32.03 -45.21
N ALA A 107 31.51 32.25 -44.55
CA ALA A 107 30.32 32.88 -45.16
C ALA A 107 29.38 33.53 -44.10
N ALA A 108 28.84 34.72 -44.42
CA ALA A 108 28.19 35.67 -43.51
C ALA A 108 26.91 35.22 -42.76
N PRO A 109 26.70 35.67 -41.51
CA PRO A 109 25.38 35.74 -40.85
C PRO A 109 24.68 37.09 -41.10
N GLY A 110 23.34 37.08 -41.15
CA GLY A 110 22.50 38.29 -41.15
C GLY A 110 22.27 38.87 -39.73
N PRO A 111 21.86 40.14 -39.60
CA PRO A 111 21.94 40.86 -38.34
C PRO A 111 20.87 40.46 -37.32
N ALA A 112 21.32 40.21 -36.08
CA ALA A 112 20.48 40.25 -34.88
C ALA A 112 20.43 41.68 -34.31
N ALA A 113 19.34 42.01 -33.60
CA ALA A 113 19.20 43.31 -32.95
C ALA A 113 20.25 43.51 -31.83
N PRO A 114 20.71 44.75 -31.57
CA PRO A 114 21.75 45.00 -30.58
C PRO A 114 21.28 44.67 -29.16
N ALA A 115 22.19 44.12 -28.36
CA ALA A 115 22.00 44.05 -26.91
C ALA A 115 21.96 45.47 -26.33
N ALA A 116 21.14 45.67 -25.28
CA ALA A 116 21.22 46.90 -24.50
C ALA A 116 22.63 47.02 -23.89
N PRO A 117 23.30 48.17 -23.99
CA PRO A 117 24.65 48.34 -23.47
C PRO A 117 24.63 48.29 -21.94
N ALA A 118 25.74 47.85 -21.34
CA ALA A 118 26.05 48.27 -19.98
C ALA A 118 26.21 49.80 -19.97
N PRO A 119 25.90 50.51 -18.87
CA PRO A 119 26.14 51.95 -18.80
C PRO A 119 27.59 52.24 -19.15
N GLY A 120 27.80 53.04 -20.19
CA GLY A 120 29.12 53.56 -20.52
C GLY A 120 29.59 54.44 -19.37
N LEU A 121 30.81 54.18 -18.89
CA LEU A 121 31.61 55.28 -18.38
C LEU A 121 32.15 55.98 -19.62
N ASP A 122 31.44 57.02 -20.06
CA ASP A 122 31.92 57.87 -21.15
C ASP A 122 33.09 58.69 -20.59
N ASP A 123 34.33 58.24 -20.87
CA ASP A 123 35.60 58.85 -20.44
C ASP A 123 35.87 60.21 -21.14
N SER A 124 34.82 60.99 -21.44
CA SER A 124 34.85 62.25 -22.21
C SER A 124 34.25 63.47 -21.49
N GLU A 125 33.91 63.37 -20.20
CA GLU A 125 33.45 64.48 -19.37
C GLU A 125 34.41 64.82 -18.19
N GLU A 126 35.71 64.51 -18.31
CA GLU A 126 36.65 64.65 -17.18
C GLU A 126 37.01 66.10 -16.77
N GLU A 127 36.74 67.13 -17.58
CA GLU A 127 37.25 68.48 -17.33
C GLU A 127 36.46 69.33 -16.30
N ASP A 128 35.20 69.00 -15.97
CA ASP A 128 34.35 69.88 -15.13
C ASP A 128 33.95 69.32 -13.74
N SER A 129 34.43 68.13 -13.37
CA SER A 129 34.15 67.52 -12.05
C SER A 129 34.68 68.37 -10.88
N GLU A 130 33.81 68.73 -9.92
CA GLU A 130 34.19 69.50 -8.73
C GLU A 130 35.26 68.80 -7.87
N LEU A 131 35.29 67.46 -7.88
CA LEU A 131 36.31 66.66 -7.18
C LEU A 131 37.74 66.94 -7.68
N VAL A 132 37.91 67.26 -8.97
CA VAL A 132 39.21 67.62 -9.55
C VAL A 132 39.66 69.01 -9.05
N LYS A 133 38.71 69.95 -8.93
CA LYS A 133 38.94 71.31 -8.39
C LYS A 133 39.28 71.31 -6.88
N LEU A 134 39.11 70.17 -6.20
CA LEU A 134 39.42 69.94 -4.79
C LEU A 134 40.65 69.04 -4.55
N GLN A 135 41.29 68.53 -5.62
CA GLN A 135 42.42 67.60 -5.54
C GLN A 135 43.58 68.14 -4.69
N GLY A 136 44.24 67.25 -3.93
CA GLY A 136 45.39 67.60 -3.09
C GLY A 136 45.05 68.32 -1.77
N ARG A 137 43.78 68.62 -1.48
CA ARG A 137 43.35 69.11 -0.15
C ARG A 137 43.28 67.98 0.88
N PRO A 138 43.52 68.22 2.17
CA PRO A 138 43.32 67.21 3.22
C PRO A 138 41.83 66.94 3.46
N ILE A 139 41.50 65.66 3.69
CA ILE A 139 40.14 65.21 4.02
C ILE A 139 39.93 65.32 5.53
N GLU A 140 39.01 66.16 5.98
CA GLU A 140 38.72 66.39 7.39
C GLU A 140 38.00 65.18 8.01
N ARG A 141 36.91 64.73 7.36
CA ARG A 141 36.08 63.60 7.78
C ARG A 141 35.27 63.04 6.62
N MET A 142 34.89 61.76 6.76
CA MET A 142 34.04 61.03 5.80
C MET A 142 32.72 60.67 6.48
N GLN A 143 31.60 61.02 5.84
CA GLN A 143 30.22 60.79 6.27
C GLN A 143 29.50 59.85 5.29
N PHE A 144 28.54 59.09 5.79
CA PHE A 144 27.60 58.30 4.98
C PHE A 144 26.19 58.85 5.19
N ARG A 145 25.34 58.80 4.15
CA ARG A 145 23.99 59.36 4.19
C ARG A 145 23.05 58.45 3.38
N GLY A 146 21.96 57.98 3.99
CA GLY A 146 20.93 57.17 3.31
C GLY A 146 21.04 55.65 3.50
N ASN A 147 22.14 55.17 4.10
CA ASN A 147 22.20 53.84 4.69
C ASN A 147 21.24 53.71 5.89
N ARG A 148 20.71 52.50 6.10
CA ARG A 148 19.75 52.13 7.15
C ARG A 148 20.01 50.73 7.73
N LYS A 149 20.28 49.74 6.88
CA LYS A 149 20.64 48.36 7.29
C LYS A 149 22.17 48.13 7.30
N VAL A 150 22.96 48.96 6.63
CA VAL A 150 24.44 48.92 6.66
C VAL A 150 25.01 50.01 7.58
N GLU A 151 25.83 49.63 8.54
CA GLU A 151 26.51 50.57 9.46
C GLU A 151 27.66 51.32 8.77
N ASP A 152 27.80 52.62 9.09
CA ASP A 152 28.86 53.51 8.57
C ASP A 152 30.26 52.88 8.61
N ASP A 153 30.62 52.22 9.70
CA ASP A 153 31.95 51.65 9.88
C ASP A 153 32.17 50.38 9.05
N ALA A 154 31.11 49.63 8.72
CA ALA A 154 31.20 48.51 7.78
C ALA A 154 31.49 49.00 6.35
N ILE A 155 31.00 50.19 5.98
CA ILE A 155 31.39 50.86 4.73
C ILE A 155 32.83 51.36 4.85
N ARG A 156 33.15 52.14 5.89
CA ARG A 156 34.44 52.78 6.17
C ARG A 156 35.63 51.81 6.15
N ILE A 157 35.45 50.58 6.64
CA ILE A 157 36.48 49.52 6.66
C ILE A 157 36.88 49.06 5.25
N ASN A 158 35.98 49.15 4.28
CA ASN A 158 36.21 48.69 2.90
C ASN A 158 36.76 49.79 1.96
N LEU A 159 37.00 51.00 2.48
CA LEU A 159 37.53 52.12 1.71
C LEU A 159 39.07 52.20 1.80
N VAL A 160 39.68 52.60 0.68
CA VAL A 160 41.11 52.91 0.54
C VAL A 160 41.39 54.31 1.11
N THR A 161 40.48 55.27 0.89
CA THR A 161 40.61 56.64 1.43
C THR A 161 40.32 56.69 2.92
N ARG A 162 41.02 57.56 3.65
CA ARG A 162 40.88 57.76 5.10
C ARG A 162 40.90 59.25 5.46
N PRO A 163 40.26 59.67 6.58
CA PRO A 163 40.43 61.01 7.14
C PRO A 163 41.91 61.31 7.39
N GLY A 164 42.33 62.56 7.13
CA GLY A 164 43.72 63.01 7.17
C GLY A 164 44.53 62.72 5.90
N ALA A 165 44.03 61.93 4.95
CA ALA A 165 44.66 61.75 3.64
C ALA A 165 44.40 62.96 2.71
N LEU A 166 45.23 63.11 1.68
CA LEU A 166 44.99 64.07 0.59
C LEU A 166 43.94 63.52 -0.38
N LEU A 167 43.04 64.39 -0.86
CA LEU A 167 42.02 64.04 -1.85
C LEU A 167 42.66 63.65 -3.19
N ASP A 168 42.36 62.43 -3.64
CA ASP A 168 42.83 61.83 -4.88
C ASP A 168 41.64 61.20 -5.61
N PRO A 169 41.15 61.79 -6.71
CA PRO A 169 40.01 61.28 -7.47
C PRO A 169 40.16 59.80 -7.91
N SER A 170 41.39 59.33 -8.12
CA SER A 170 41.68 57.93 -8.47
C SER A 170 41.27 56.98 -7.35
N LYS A 171 41.55 57.35 -6.09
CA LYS A 171 41.20 56.55 -4.91
C LYS A 171 39.69 56.59 -4.64
N ILE A 172 39.02 57.71 -4.91
CA ILE A 172 37.55 57.80 -4.85
C ILE A 172 36.89 56.88 -5.89
N ARG A 173 37.48 56.71 -7.08
CA ARG A 173 37.02 55.71 -8.08
C ARG A 173 37.20 54.27 -7.58
N ASP A 174 38.28 53.96 -6.87
CA ASP A 174 38.48 52.64 -6.24
C ASP A 174 37.57 52.41 -5.02
N ASP A 175 37.29 53.44 -4.21
CA ASP A 175 36.32 53.41 -3.10
C ASP A 175 34.91 53.12 -3.61
N LEU A 176 34.47 53.82 -4.67
CA LEU A 176 33.21 53.56 -5.36
C LEU A 176 33.15 52.12 -5.88
N ARG A 177 34.22 51.64 -6.52
CA ARG A 177 34.34 50.26 -7.00
C ARG A 177 34.29 49.24 -5.86
N ALA A 178 34.86 49.55 -4.69
CA ALA A 178 34.76 48.72 -3.50
C ALA A 178 33.33 48.67 -2.95
N MET A 179 32.67 49.82 -2.79
CA MET A 179 31.27 49.90 -2.32
C MET A 179 30.29 49.19 -3.26
N TRP A 180 30.47 49.33 -4.59
CA TRP A 180 29.69 48.56 -5.58
C TRP A 180 29.92 47.04 -5.44
N LYS A 181 31.18 46.62 -5.19
CA LYS A 181 31.54 45.21 -4.99
C LYS A 181 30.98 44.62 -3.69
N MET A 182 30.65 45.44 -2.69
CA MET A 182 29.91 44.98 -1.49
C MET A 182 28.46 44.58 -1.81
N GLY A 183 27.88 45.07 -2.91
CA GLY A 183 26.57 44.63 -3.42
C GLY A 183 25.34 45.13 -2.64
N PHE A 184 25.52 45.88 -1.55
CA PHE A 184 24.43 46.42 -0.72
C PHE A 184 23.66 47.58 -1.35
N PHE A 185 24.28 48.32 -2.28
CA PHE A 185 23.75 49.60 -2.76
C PHE A 185 23.15 49.50 -4.17
N ALA A 186 22.09 50.26 -4.38
CA ALA A 186 21.38 50.43 -5.65
C ALA A 186 21.86 51.69 -6.39
N ASP A 187 22.36 52.68 -5.65
CA ASP A 187 22.92 53.94 -6.15
C ASP A 187 23.93 54.49 -5.12
N ILE A 188 24.97 55.19 -5.59
CA ILE A 188 26.04 55.77 -4.77
C ILE A 188 26.51 57.09 -5.41
N VAL A 189 26.26 58.20 -4.73
CA VAL A 189 26.71 59.56 -5.10
C VAL A 189 27.74 60.06 -4.09
N VAL A 190 28.76 60.78 -4.55
CA VAL A 190 29.81 61.37 -3.70
C VAL A 190 29.73 62.89 -3.77
N GLU A 191 29.37 63.51 -2.65
CA GLU A 191 29.37 64.96 -2.45
C GLU A 191 30.69 65.37 -1.74
N ALA A 192 31.28 66.50 -2.14
CA ALA A 192 32.52 67.01 -1.56
C ALA A 192 32.40 68.50 -1.22
N GLU A 193 32.38 68.82 0.07
CA GLU A 193 32.19 70.18 0.58
C GLU A 193 33.50 70.75 1.15
N ILE A 194 33.75 72.05 0.94
CA ILE A 194 34.87 72.75 1.59
C ILE A 194 34.45 73.17 2.99
N SER A 195 35.12 72.63 4.02
CA SER A 195 35.01 73.07 5.41
C SER A 195 35.55 74.49 5.59
N ALA A 196 35.08 75.20 6.61
CA ALA A 196 35.60 76.52 6.99
C ALA A 196 37.11 76.50 7.37
N SER A 197 37.68 75.31 7.57
CA SER A 197 39.12 75.06 7.76
C SER A 197 39.94 75.07 6.46
N GLY A 198 39.29 75.10 5.28
CA GLY A 198 39.89 74.88 3.96
C GLY A 198 40.03 73.41 3.54
N SER A 199 39.82 72.48 4.48
CA SER A 199 39.82 71.03 4.29
C SER A 199 38.53 70.54 3.60
N VAL A 200 38.52 69.31 3.10
CA VAL A 200 37.36 68.72 2.39
C VAL A 200 36.60 67.75 3.29
N VAL A 201 35.27 67.83 3.29
CA VAL A 201 34.36 66.85 3.87
C VAL A 201 33.77 66.02 2.74
N LEU A 202 33.93 64.69 2.80
CA LEU A 202 33.32 63.77 1.85
C LEU A 202 32.03 63.21 2.44
N THR A 203 30.93 63.27 1.68
CA THR A 203 29.67 62.61 2.02
C THR A 203 29.30 61.62 0.92
N PHE A 204 29.23 60.34 1.28
CA PHE A 204 28.76 59.28 0.41
C PHE A 204 27.24 59.12 0.61
N ALA A 205 26.46 59.69 -0.31
CA ALA A 205 25.02 59.53 -0.36
C ALA A 205 24.69 58.19 -1.04
N VAL A 206 24.19 57.23 -0.27
CA VAL A 206 23.90 55.87 -0.74
C VAL A 206 22.42 55.56 -0.67
N LYS A 207 21.96 54.78 -1.65
CA LYS A 207 20.63 54.16 -1.64
C LYS A 207 20.80 52.66 -1.50
N GLU A 208 20.36 52.08 -0.39
CA GLU A 208 20.40 50.63 -0.20
C GLU A 208 19.50 49.89 -1.20
N ARG A 209 19.88 48.66 -1.57
CA ARG A 209 19.00 47.74 -2.30
C ARG A 209 17.93 47.21 -1.35
N PRO A 210 16.68 47.06 -1.80
CA PRO A 210 15.63 46.52 -0.98
C PRO A 210 15.86 45.05 -0.63
N SER A 211 15.36 44.63 0.53
CA SER A 211 15.26 43.22 0.92
C SER A 211 13.93 42.58 0.51
N ILE A 212 13.92 41.26 0.37
CA ILE A 212 12.74 40.44 0.07
C ILE A 212 11.91 40.30 1.36
N HIS A 213 10.75 40.96 1.44
CA HIS A 213 9.81 40.77 2.56
C HIS A 213 9.04 39.45 2.38
N LYS A 214 8.44 39.22 1.18
CA LYS A 214 7.76 37.96 0.84
C LYS A 214 8.01 37.55 -0.61
N VAL A 215 7.91 36.24 -0.83
CA VAL A 215 7.72 35.65 -2.16
C VAL A 215 6.25 35.23 -2.26
N LEU A 216 5.59 35.64 -3.35
CA LEU A 216 4.17 35.40 -3.60
C LEU A 216 3.99 34.81 -4.99
N ILE A 217 3.07 33.85 -5.14
CA ILE A 217 2.79 33.15 -6.38
C ILE A 217 1.32 33.41 -6.74
N SER A 218 1.02 33.63 -8.02
CA SER A 218 -0.33 33.89 -8.52
C SER A 218 -0.57 33.20 -9.86
N GLY A 219 -1.75 32.60 -10.04
CA GLY A 219 -2.13 31.87 -11.26
C GLY A 219 -1.66 30.41 -11.31
N ASN A 220 -1.53 29.76 -10.15
CA ASN A 220 -1.18 28.35 -10.01
C ASN A 220 -2.40 27.48 -9.63
N ASP A 221 -3.39 27.40 -10.52
CA ASP A 221 -4.65 26.70 -10.24
C ASP A 221 -4.51 25.17 -10.39
N GLU A 222 -3.63 24.70 -11.28
CA GLU A 222 -3.36 23.26 -11.51
C GLU A 222 -2.17 22.74 -10.68
N LEU A 223 -1.16 23.59 -10.38
CA LEU A 223 0.02 23.18 -9.60
C LEU A 223 0.00 23.73 -8.16
N GLY A 224 -0.08 22.82 -7.18
CA GLY A 224 -0.08 23.16 -5.75
C GLY A 224 1.21 23.83 -5.27
N LEU A 225 1.06 24.84 -4.41
CA LEU A 225 2.15 25.69 -3.90
C LEU A 225 3.35 24.92 -3.34
N ASP A 226 3.11 23.78 -2.68
CA ASP A 226 4.17 22.96 -2.07
C ASP A 226 5.26 22.57 -3.08
N LYS A 227 4.85 22.08 -4.27
CA LYS A 227 5.76 21.71 -5.39
C LYS A 227 6.50 22.90 -6.01
N ILE A 228 5.98 24.11 -5.85
CA ILE A 228 6.58 25.35 -6.37
C ILE A 228 7.59 25.89 -5.34
N ASN A 229 7.26 25.82 -4.05
CA ASN A 229 8.15 26.19 -2.95
C ASN A 229 9.37 25.26 -2.88
N GLU A 230 9.25 23.98 -3.23
CA GLU A 230 10.38 23.03 -3.34
C GLU A 230 11.49 23.48 -4.31
N VAL A 231 11.18 24.30 -5.34
CA VAL A 231 12.17 24.79 -6.31
C VAL A 231 12.62 26.23 -6.07
N ILE A 232 11.98 26.95 -5.15
CA ILE A 232 12.30 28.36 -4.85
C ILE A 232 13.49 28.47 -3.90
N ASP A 233 14.52 29.15 -4.40
CA ASP A 233 15.83 29.39 -3.79
C ASP A 233 15.99 30.90 -3.59
N LEU A 234 15.11 31.43 -2.75
CA LEU A 234 15.07 32.82 -2.28
C LEU A 234 14.85 32.82 -0.77
N GLU A 235 15.75 33.46 -0.04
CA GLU A 235 15.68 33.61 1.41
C GLU A 235 14.98 34.93 1.75
N LEU A 236 14.02 34.89 2.68
CA LEU A 236 13.36 36.10 3.18
C LEU A 236 14.34 36.99 3.96
N ASP A 237 14.03 38.28 4.05
CA ASP A 237 14.85 39.35 4.63
C ASP A 237 16.23 39.58 3.96
N THR A 238 16.61 38.78 2.96
CA THR A 238 17.83 38.97 2.16
C THR A 238 17.66 39.99 1.03
N ILE A 239 18.79 40.52 0.54
CA ILE A 239 18.81 41.55 -0.51
C ILE A 239 18.40 40.97 -1.86
N VAL A 240 17.58 41.71 -2.61
CA VAL A 240 17.04 41.29 -3.91
C VAL A 240 18.15 41.18 -4.96
N ASP A 241 18.65 39.97 -5.21
CA ASP A 241 19.39 39.65 -6.43
C ASP A 241 18.42 39.30 -7.56
N VAL A 242 18.26 40.24 -8.50
CA VAL A 242 17.45 40.06 -9.71
C VAL A 242 17.90 38.84 -10.55
N THR A 243 19.17 38.43 -10.42
CA THR A 243 19.71 37.22 -11.05
C THR A 243 19.14 35.95 -10.42
N LYS A 244 19.07 35.88 -9.08
CA LYS A 244 18.36 34.80 -8.36
C LYS A 244 16.86 34.82 -8.68
N VAL A 245 16.21 35.99 -8.74
CA VAL A 245 14.78 36.08 -9.08
C VAL A 245 14.50 35.53 -10.49
N LYS A 246 15.32 35.91 -11.49
CA LYS A 246 15.24 35.35 -12.85
C LYS A 246 15.49 33.84 -12.89
N LYS A 247 16.52 33.34 -12.19
CA LYS A 247 16.78 31.89 -12.10
C LYS A 247 15.62 31.13 -11.45
N ASN A 248 14.97 31.69 -10.44
CA ASN A 248 13.84 31.04 -9.79
C ASN A 248 12.57 31.09 -10.65
N ARG A 249 12.31 32.17 -11.42
CA ARG A 249 11.32 32.15 -12.51
C ARG A 249 11.55 30.97 -13.46
N ASP A 250 12.80 30.77 -13.87
CA ASP A 250 13.18 29.70 -14.81
C ASP A 250 13.01 28.30 -14.20
N LYS A 251 13.42 28.07 -12.94
CA LYS A 251 13.15 26.82 -12.21
C LYS A 251 11.65 26.53 -12.08
N ILE A 252 10.82 27.54 -11.81
CA ILE A 252 9.37 27.39 -11.73
C ILE A 252 8.82 27.00 -13.10
N ALA A 253 9.23 27.69 -14.18
CA ALA A 253 8.81 27.34 -15.54
C ALA A 253 9.23 25.91 -15.94
N GLU A 254 10.45 25.49 -15.58
CA GLU A 254 10.96 24.13 -15.79
C GLU A 254 10.15 23.07 -15.01
N GLN A 255 9.73 23.37 -13.78
CA GLN A 255 8.83 22.52 -12.99
C GLN A 255 7.45 22.38 -13.66
N TYR A 256 6.88 23.44 -14.23
CA TYR A 256 5.65 23.36 -15.03
C TYR A 256 5.82 22.50 -16.29
N VAL A 257 6.94 22.66 -17.01
CA VAL A 257 7.31 21.83 -18.16
C VAL A 257 7.40 20.34 -17.75
N LYS A 258 8.03 20.06 -16.59
CA LYS A 258 8.21 18.72 -16.03
C LYS A 258 6.89 18.00 -15.70
N GLU A 259 5.89 18.75 -15.25
CA GLU A 259 4.51 18.29 -14.99
C GLU A 259 3.63 18.21 -16.25
N GLY A 260 4.10 18.73 -17.40
CA GLY A 260 3.44 18.63 -18.71
C GLY A 260 2.86 19.93 -19.28
N PHE A 261 3.11 21.08 -18.66
CA PHE A 261 2.61 22.40 -19.07
C PHE A 261 3.62 23.14 -19.95
N TYR A 262 3.96 22.59 -21.12
CA TYR A 262 4.94 23.12 -22.08
C TYR A 262 4.66 24.54 -22.64
N LEU A 263 3.54 25.14 -22.29
CA LEU A 263 3.14 26.49 -22.69
C LEU A 263 2.88 27.41 -21.50
N ALA A 264 3.20 26.97 -20.28
CA ALA A 264 3.16 27.82 -19.10
C ALA A 264 4.10 29.02 -19.28
N THR A 265 3.57 30.21 -19.05
CA THR A 265 4.37 31.44 -18.96
C THR A 265 4.55 31.78 -17.48
N VAL A 266 5.80 31.96 -17.06
CA VAL A 266 6.14 32.42 -15.70
C VAL A 266 6.89 33.74 -15.84
N ASP A 267 6.32 34.79 -15.31
CA ASP A 267 6.90 36.13 -15.24
C ASP A 267 7.15 36.52 -13.77
N TYR A 268 7.87 37.62 -13.54
CA TYR A 268 8.08 38.15 -12.19
C TYR A 268 7.87 39.66 -12.12
N GLU A 269 7.31 40.13 -11.02
CA GLU A 269 7.22 41.54 -10.65
C GLU A 269 7.87 41.78 -9.28
N LEU A 270 8.56 42.90 -9.13
CA LEU A 270 9.07 43.38 -7.84
C LEU A 270 8.16 44.53 -7.39
N ARG A 271 7.29 44.28 -6.40
CA ARG A 271 6.34 45.28 -5.91
C ARG A 271 6.85 45.87 -4.60
N PRO A 272 7.04 47.20 -4.47
CA PRO A 272 7.50 47.81 -3.22
C PRO A 272 6.45 47.61 -2.12
N TYR A 273 6.89 47.05 -0.99
CA TYR A 273 6.10 46.91 0.23
C TYR A 273 6.31 48.12 1.13
N ASN A 274 7.54 48.64 1.21
CA ASN A 274 7.90 49.91 1.81
C ASN A 274 9.16 50.48 1.11
N GLU A 275 9.75 51.57 1.64
CA GLU A 275 10.93 52.21 1.07
C GLU A 275 12.17 51.30 0.98
N THR A 276 12.23 50.24 1.80
CA THR A 276 13.38 49.36 2.00
C THR A 276 13.13 47.89 1.66
N GLU A 277 11.89 47.51 1.31
CA GLU A 277 11.48 46.12 1.11
C GLU A 277 10.53 45.96 -0.07
N VAL A 278 10.66 44.84 -0.79
CA VAL A 278 9.78 44.46 -1.89
C VAL A 278 9.18 43.06 -1.67
N ASP A 279 8.00 42.85 -2.23
CA ASP A 279 7.43 41.52 -2.47
C ASP A 279 7.82 41.06 -3.87
N VAL A 280 8.36 39.83 -3.96
CA VAL A 280 8.65 39.16 -5.23
C VAL A 280 7.41 38.38 -5.65
N TRP A 281 6.71 38.87 -6.68
CA TRP A 281 5.54 38.21 -7.24
C TRP A 281 5.94 37.38 -8.46
N TYR A 282 5.67 36.07 -8.43
CA TYR A 282 5.69 35.22 -9.63
C TYR A 282 4.29 35.13 -10.21
N LEU A 283 4.15 35.58 -11.46
CA LEU A 283 2.89 35.59 -12.20
C LEU A 283 2.90 34.42 -13.20
N ILE A 284 1.92 33.53 -13.06
CA ILE A 284 1.89 32.27 -13.79
C ILE A 284 0.65 32.23 -14.69
N GLY A 285 0.85 31.77 -15.92
CA GLY A 285 -0.22 31.45 -16.85
C GLY A 285 -0.02 30.04 -17.39
N GLU A 286 -0.47 29.03 -16.63
CA GLU A 286 -0.18 27.59 -16.82
C GLU A 286 -0.54 27.05 -18.22
N LYS A 287 -1.62 27.58 -18.81
CA LYS A 287 -2.27 27.09 -20.04
C LYS A 287 -2.68 25.61 -19.92
N SER A 288 -3.01 24.96 -21.04
CA SER A 288 -3.44 23.55 -21.04
C SER A 288 -2.25 22.59 -21.05
N LYS A 289 -2.28 21.59 -20.16
CA LYS A 289 -1.38 20.43 -20.12
C LYS A 289 -1.37 19.71 -21.48
N ILE A 290 -0.18 19.47 -22.04
CA ILE A 290 -0.01 18.85 -23.36
C ILE A 290 0.20 17.34 -23.22
N LYS A 291 -0.51 16.55 -24.04
CA LYS A 291 -0.38 15.08 -24.06
C LYS A 291 0.24 14.56 -25.36
N ILE A 292 1.08 13.53 -25.25
CA ILE A 292 1.65 12.80 -26.37
C ILE A 292 0.50 12.06 -27.09
N ARG A 293 0.28 12.42 -28.35
CA ARG A 293 -0.68 11.75 -29.22
C ARG A 293 -0.07 10.51 -29.87
N ASP A 294 1.16 10.65 -30.34
CA ASP A 294 1.91 9.61 -31.04
C ASP A 294 3.43 9.82 -30.91
N VAL A 295 4.19 8.73 -31.01
CA VAL A 295 5.66 8.72 -31.07
C VAL A 295 6.03 7.84 -32.26
N GLN A 296 6.57 8.44 -33.30
CA GLN A 296 6.90 7.79 -34.57
C GLN A 296 8.41 7.64 -34.69
N PHE A 297 8.86 6.49 -35.19
CA PHE A 297 10.26 6.25 -35.50
C PHE A 297 10.44 6.36 -37.03
N ILE A 298 11.58 6.89 -37.47
CA ILE A 298 11.86 7.14 -38.89
C ILE A 298 13.22 6.53 -39.21
N GLY A 299 13.24 5.47 -40.01
CA GLY A 299 14.46 4.75 -40.43
C GLY A 299 14.68 3.40 -39.75
N ASN A 300 13.84 3.03 -38.77
CA ASN A 300 13.78 1.66 -38.25
C ASN A 300 13.17 0.71 -39.30
N THR A 301 13.82 -0.43 -39.50
CA THR A 301 13.39 -1.48 -40.44
C THR A 301 13.53 -2.88 -39.84
N ALA A 302 14.52 -3.08 -38.98
CA ALA A 302 14.78 -4.35 -38.30
C ALA A 302 14.05 -4.49 -36.95
N ILE A 303 13.63 -3.37 -36.34
CA ILE A 303 12.87 -3.35 -35.09
C ILE A 303 11.51 -2.67 -35.29
N SER A 304 10.46 -3.32 -34.79
CA SER A 304 9.11 -2.79 -34.88
C SER A 304 8.91 -1.53 -34.03
N ASP A 305 8.07 -0.63 -34.52
CA ASP A 305 7.55 0.52 -33.78
C ASP A 305 7.00 0.16 -32.39
N GLU A 306 6.36 -1.00 -32.27
CA GLU A 306 5.77 -1.45 -31.01
C GLU A 306 6.85 -1.91 -30.01
N ASP A 307 7.88 -2.63 -30.46
CA ASP A 307 9.05 -3.01 -29.66
C ASP A 307 9.78 -1.79 -29.11
N LEU A 308 10.04 -0.79 -29.95
CA LEU A 308 10.73 0.45 -29.54
C LEU A 308 9.89 1.20 -28.50
N ARG A 309 8.60 1.45 -28.81
CA ARG A 309 7.65 2.15 -27.94
C ARG A 309 7.32 1.38 -26.65
N ALA A 310 7.53 0.07 -26.61
CA ALA A 310 7.37 -0.75 -25.42
C ALA A 310 8.50 -0.56 -24.39
N ASN A 311 9.66 -0.03 -24.79
CA ASN A 311 10.83 0.18 -23.93
C ASN A 311 11.00 1.63 -23.42
N MET A 312 10.15 2.57 -23.83
CA MET A 312 10.19 3.99 -23.41
C MET A 312 9.31 4.26 -22.18
N GLU A 313 9.62 5.26 -21.35
CA GLU A 313 8.71 5.88 -20.37
C GLU A 313 7.65 6.74 -21.09
N ASN A 314 8.09 7.58 -22.03
CA ASN A 314 7.22 8.49 -22.78
C ASN A 314 6.40 7.72 -23.83
N ARG A 315 5.08 7.69 -23.65
CA ARG A 315 4.15 6.94 -24.52
C ARG A 315 2.93 7.77 -24.86
N ARG A 316 2.30 7.44 -25.99
CA ARG A 316 0.94 7.88 -26.36
C ARG A 316 -0.04 7.71 -25.18
N ALA A 317 -0.89 8.72 -24.97
CA ALA A 317 -2.05 8.61 -24.07
C ALA A 317 -3.04 7.52 -24.53
N ASP A 318 -3.56 6.74 -23.58
CA ASP A 318 -4.56 5.69 -23.79
C ASP A 318 -5.95 6.11 -23.26
N ALA A 319 -6.91 5.17 -23.26
CA ALA A 319 -8.27 5.42 -22.75
C ALA A 319 -8.36 5.53 -21.21
N LEU A 320 -7.27 5.26 -20.49
CA LEU A 320 -7.15 5.27 -19.03
C LEU A 320 -6.27 6.44 -18.53
N SER A 321 -5.62 7.19 -19.43
CA SER A 321 -4.88 8.45 -19.21
C SER A 321 -5.69 9.64 -18.63
N VAL A 322 -6.90 9.36 -18.12
CA VAL A 322 -7.74 10.25 -17.31
C VAL A 322 -7.63 9.91 -15.81
N ILE A 323 -7.17 8.70 -15.47
CA ILE A 323 -7.14 8.15 -14.10
C ILE A 323 -5.71 8.16 -13.51
N ASN A 324 -4.68 8.06 -14.36
CA ASN A 324 -3.29 7.83 -13.97
C ASN A 324 -2.28 8.84 -14.54
N ASP A 325 -2.77 9.97 -15.07
CA ASP A 325 -2.01 11.04 -15.75
C ASP A 325 -1.06 10.63 -16.90
N SER A 326 -1.07 9.37 -17.31
CA SER A 326 -0.15 8.84 -18.32
C SER A 326 -0.25 9.55 -19.67
N GLY A 327 0.87 9.63 -20.39
CA GLY A 327 0.96 10.28 -21.69
C GLY A 327 1.12 11.80 -21.65
N THR A 328 1.50 12.37 -20.52
CA THR A 328 2.30 13.61 -20.49
C THR A 328 3.66 13.39 -21.17
N PHE A 329 4.29 14.46 -21.64
CA PHE A 329 5.68 14.44 -22.12
C PHE A 329 6.61 14.91 -21.00
N ASN A 330 7.72 14.21 -20.78
CA ASN A 330 8.74 14.59 -19.81
C ASN A 330 10.13 14.47 -20.44
N GLN A 331 10.81 15.60 -20.60
CA GLN A 331 12.09 15.70 -21.31
C GLN A 331 13.19 14.81 -20.68
N GLU A 332 13.39 14.89 -19.37
CA GLU A 332 14.38 14.06 -18.65
C GLU A 332 14.14 12.55 -18.87
N ALA A 333 12.87 12.12 -18.86
CA ALA A 333 12.50 10.75 -19.16
C ALA A 333 12.73 10.40 -20.63
N PHE A 334 12.53 11.35 -21.54
CA PHE A 334 12.70 11.13 -22.97
C PHE A 334 14.16 10.99 -23.36
N ASP A 335 15.06 11.77 -22.76
CA ASP A 335 16.50 11.66 -23.00
C ASP A 335 17.02 10.28 -22.52
N ARG A 336 16.55 9.80 -21.36
CA ARG A 336 16.75 8.41 -20.92
C ARG A 336 16.14 7.38 -21.87
N ASP A 337 15.00 7.69 -22.49
CA ASP A 337 14.37 6.81 -23.47
C ASP A 337 15.18 6.71 -24.77
N LEU A 338 15.83 7.79 -25.22
CA LEU A 338 16.77 7.74 -26.35
C LEU A 338 17.96 6.81 -26.06
N GLU A 339 18.54 6.88 -24.86
CA GLU A 339 19.60 5.95 -24.42
C GLU A 339 19.12 4.49 -24.38
N ARG A 340 17.87 4.25 -23.93
CA ARG A 340 17.25 2.91 -23.94
C ARG A 340 17.03 2.38 -25.34
N LEU A 341 16.60 3.22 -26.29
CA LEU A 341 16.45 2.83 -27.69
C LEU A 341 17.81 2.40 -28.25
N VAL A 342 18.86 3.20 -28.05
CA VAL A 342 20.25 2.85 -28.43
C VAL A 342 20.68 1.51 -27.80
N ALA A 343 20.38 1.28 -26.51
CA ALA A 343 20.68 0.01 -25.85
C ALA A 343 19.94 -1.20 -26.46
N VAL A 344 18.65 -1.05 -26.81
CA VAL A 344 17.85 -2.09 -27.47
C VAL A 344 18.40 -2.44 -28.86
N TYR A 345 18.94 -1.48 -29.60
CA TYR A 345 19.66 -1.71 -30.85
C TYR A 345 21.02 -2.40 -30.62
N TRP A 346 21.81 -1.94 -29.65
CA TRP A 346 23.08 -2.59 -29.28
C TRP A 346 22.90 -4.05 -28.86
N ASP A 347 21.83 -4.40 -28.14
CA ASP A 347 21.50 -5.78 -27.74
C ASP A 347 20.95 -6.67 -28.88
N ARG A 348 20.71 -6.07 -30.05
CA ARG A 348 20.34 -6.78 -31.28
C ARG A 348 21.47 -6.82 -32.32
N GLY A 349 22.66 -6.34 -31.95
CA GLY A 349 23.88 -6.35 -32.75
C GLY A 349 24.21 -5.04 -33.46
N TYR A 350 23.38 -4.01 -33.37
CA TYR A 350 23.52 -2.76 -34.12
C TYR A 350 24.50 -1.79 -33.45
N ALA A 351 25.77 -2.18 -33.36
CA ALA A 351 26.81 -1.42 -32.62
C ALA A 351 26.97 0.04 -33.09
N ALA A 352 26.72 0.31 -34.38
CA ALA A 352 26.89 1.61 -35.02
C ALA A 352 25.59 2.47 -35.10
N VAL A 353 24.52 2.06 -34.41
CA VAL A 353 23.24 2.78 -34.38
C VAL A 353 23.40 4.24 -33.98
N LYS A 354 22.62 5.13 -34.61
CA LYS A 354 22.47 6.53 -34.19
C LYS A 354 20.99 6.87 -34.08
N VAL A 355 20.57 7.24 -32.87
CA VAL A 355 19.25 7.82 -32.61
C VAL A 355 19.44 9.33 -32.51
N ALA A 356 18.72 10.10 -33.32
CA ALA A 356 18.80 11.55 -33.34
C ALA A 356 17.72 12.20 -32.45
N ASN A 357 17.95 13.46 -32.06
CA ASN A 357 17.00 14.25 -31.28
C ASN A 357 15.63 14.33 -31.98
N PRO A 358 14.52 14.32 -31.23
CA PRO A 358 13.18 14.24 -31.78
C PRO A 358 12.78 15.53 -32.50
N GLN A 359 12.11 15.40 -33.64
CA GLN A 359 11.35 16.51 -34.21
C GLN A 359 10.01 16.61 -33.47
N VAL A 360 9.91 17.57 -32.56
CA VAL A 360 8.70 17.86 -31.76
C VAL A 360 7.73 18.69 -32.59
N ARG A 361 6.49 18.22 -32.75
CA ARG A 361 5.42 18.97 -33.44
C ARG A 361 4.19 19.10 -32.55
N LEU A 362 3.75 20.33 -32.30
CA LEU A 362 2.49 20.61 -31.63
C LEU A 362 1.33 20.63 -32.63
N SER A 363 0.18 20.16 -32.18
CA SER A 363 -1.11 20.30 -32.87
C SER A 363 -1.55 21.76 -32.97
N ARG A 364 -2.39 22.10 -33.96
CA ARG A 364 -2.95 23.46 -34.15
C ARG A 364 -3.75 23.95 -32.93
N ASP A 365 -4.40 23.05 -32.22
CA ASP A 365 -5.14 23.34 -30.98
C ASP A 365 -4.25 23.45 -29.74
N LYS A 366 -2.93 23.20 -29.89
CA LYS A 366 -1.92 23.18 -28.81
C LYS A 366 -2.22 22.20 -27.65
N LYS A 367 -3.07 21.18 -27.84
CA LYS A 367 -3.36 20.15 -26.81
C LYS A 367 -2.53 18.87 -26.96
N TYR A 368 -2.08 18.60 -28.18
CA TYR A 368 -1.40 17.36 -28.54
C TYR A 368 0.01 17.61 -29.06
N MET A 369 0.93 16.73 -28.65
CA MET A 369 2.30 16.65 -29.14
C MET A 369 2.49 15.38 -29.97
N TYR A 370 3.22 15.51 -31.08
CA TYR A 370 3.71 14.41 -31.91
C TYR A 370 5.23 14.44 -31.87
N LEU A 371 5.85 13.29 -31.59
CA LEU A 371 7.29 13.13 -31.54
C LEU A 371 7.73 12.25 -32.71
N ALA A 372 8.66 12.73 -33.53
CA ALA A 372 9.26 11.93 -34.61
C ALA A 372 10.76 11.75 -34.33
N VAL A 373 11.20 10.51 -34.14
CA VAL A 373 12.58 10.13 -33.77
C VAL A 373 13.29 9.53 -34.98
N PRO A 374 14.29 10.23 -35.58
CA PRO A 374 15.09 9.66 -36.65
C PRO A 374 16.09 8.63 -36.10
N ILE A 375 16.20 7.48 -36.76
CA ILE A 375 17.10 6.38 -36.40
C ILE A 375 17.85 5.90 -37.64
N ASP A 376 19.18 5.91 -37.57
CA ASP A 376 20.07 5.17 -38.47
C ASP A 376 20.45 3.86 -37.76
N GLU A 377 19.88 2.73 -38.19
CA GLU A 377 20.12 1.42 -37.54
C GLU A 377 21.57 0.95 -37.70
N GLY A 378 22.25 1.32 -38.80
CA GLY A 378 23.55 0.78 -39.18
C GLY A 378 23.54 -0.74 -39.47
N PRO A 379 24.71 -1.36 -39.71
CA PRO A 379 24.82 -2.80 -39.92
C PRO A 379 24.82 -3.59 -38.60
N VAL A 380 24.35 -4.84 -38.65
CA VAL A 380 24.51 -5.83 -37.57
C VAL A 380 25.98 -6.25 -37.47
N PHE A 381 26.51 -6.27 -36.25
CA PHE A 381 27.83 -6.80 -35.90
C PHE A 381 27.72 -8.14 -35.15
N THR A 382 28.63 -9.06 -35.46
CA THR A 382 28.79 -10.34 -34.76
C THR A 382 30.13 -10.41 -34.03
N ILE A 383 30.20 -11.21 -32.97
CA ILE A 383 31.41 -11.41 -32.18
C ILE A 383 32.32 -12.40 -32.92
N ALA A 384 33.46 -11.93 -33.46
CA ALA A 384 34.39 -12.80 -34.20
C ALA A 384 35.18 -13.72 -33.28
N LYS A 385 35.67 -13.19 -32.16
CA LYS A 385 36.32 -13.96 -31.09
C LYS A 385 36.05 -13.33 -29.73
N VAL A 386 36.11 -14.17 -28.71
CA VAL A 386 36.22 -13.76 -27.30
C VAL A 386 37.58 -14.25 -26.80
N ASP A 387 38.31 -13.39 -26.09
CA ASP A 387 39.71 -13.58 -25.74
C ASP A 387 40.03 -13.03 -24.34
N PHE A 388 41.13 -13.46 -23.71
CA PHE A 388 41.53 -13.06 -22.36
C PHE A 388 43.00 -12.61 -22.34
N LYS A 389 43.30 -11.52 -21.63
CA LYS A 389 44.64 -10.94 -21.52
C LYS A 389 44.89 -10.43 -20.10
N GLY A 390 46.10 -10.66 -19.58
CA GLY A 390 46.49 -10.27 -18.22
C GLY A 390 46.47 -11.45 -17.24
N ASP A 391 46.30 -11.15 -15.95
CA ASP A 391 46.40 -12.11 -14.85
C ASP A 391 45.08 -12.89 -14.65
N LEU A 392 44.81 -13.84 -15.57
CA LEU A 392 43.65 -14.73 -15.47
C LEU A 392 43.79 -15.74 -14.31
N LEU A 393 42.71 -15.96 -13.56
CA LEU A 393 42.61 -16.99 -12.54
C LEU A 393 41.77 -18.19 -13.06
N GLY A 394 42.41 -19.36 -13.12
CA GLY A 394 41.84 -20.60 -13.69
C GLY A 394 42.08 -20.76 -15.19
N ASP A 395 41.50 -21.81 -15.77
CA ASP A 395 41.61 -22.12 -17.21
C ASP A 395 40.75 -21.16 -18.07
N PRO A 396 41.31 -20.48 -19.09
CA PRO A 396 40.56 -19.69 -20.06
C PRO A 396 39.35 -20.43 -20.66
N ALA A 397 39.48 -21.73 -20.97
CA ALA A 397 38.41 -22.50 -21.60
C ALA A 397 37.26 -22.84 -20.63
N GLU A 398 37.52 -22.94 -19.32
CA GLU A 398 36.45 -23.01 -18.31
C GLU A 398 35.74 -21.68 -18.10
N GLN A 399 36.48 -20.56 -18.03
CA GLN A 399 35.85 -19.25 -17.85
C GLN A 399 35.01 -18.87 -19.08
N MET A 400 35.47 -19.20 -20.29
CA MET A 400 34.71 -19.01 -21.54
C MET A 400 33.34 -19.71 -21.52
N LYS A 401 33.25 -20.91 -20.94
CA LYS A 401 31.97 -21.65 -20.82
C LYS A 401 30.96 -20.98 -19.88
N LYS A 402 31.41 -20.10 -18.98
CA LYS A 402 30.59 -19.39 -17.99
C LYS A 402 30.12 -18.01 -18.49
N LEU A 403 30.62 -17.53 -19.63
CA LEU A 403 30.19 -16.28 -20.25
C LEU A 403 28.87 -16.47 -21.03
N ARG A 404 28.09 -15.39 -21.16
CA ARG A 404 26.90 -15.31 -22.00
C ARG A 404 27.27 -15.08 -23.46
N ALA A 405 28.21 -14.17 -23.72
CA ALA A 405 28.68 -13.80 -25.05
C ALA A 405 29.72 -14.79 -25.59
N LYS A 406 29.51 -15.31 -26.80
CA LYS A 406 30.39 -16.29 -27.48
C LYS A 406 30.77 -15.83 -28.88
N ALA A 407 31.82 -16.43 -29.44
CA ALA A 407 32.14 -16.26 -30.84
C ALA A 407 30.99 -16.79 -31.73
N GLY A 408 30.60 -16.01 -32.74
CA GLY A 408 29.44 -16.25 -33.60
C GLY A 408 28.14 -15.59 -33.15
N ASP A 409 28.01 -15.16 -31.88
CA ASP A 409 26.82 -14.45 -31.40
C ASP A 409 26.72 -13.06 -32.03
N LYS A 410 25.50 -12.50 -32.07
CA LYS A 410 25.31 -11.06 -32.29
C LYS A 410 25.89 -10.27 -31.12
N PHE A 411 26.45 -9.10 -31.38
CA PHE A 411 26.89 -8.21 -30.31
C PHE A 411 25.71 -7.86 -29.38
N SER A 412 25.98 -7.80 -28.07
CA SER A 412 25.05 -7.32 -27.06
C SER A 412 25.82 -6.63 -25.93
N ARG A 413 25.45 -5.38 -25.65
CA ARG A 413 26.06 -4.60 -24.56
C ARG A 413 25.65 -5.14 -23.20
N THR A 414 24.41 -5.61 -23.04
CA THR A 414 23.91 -6.22 -21.80
C THR A 414 24.60 -7.56 -21.51
N ALA A 415 24.80 -8.41 -22.51
CA ALA A 415 25.57 -9.64 -22.34
C ALA A 415 27.00 -9.36 -21.84
N ILE A 416 27.71 -8.44 -22.51
CA ILE A 416 29.06 -8.01 -22.12
C ILE A 416 29.07 -7.35 -20.73
N ALA A 417 28.10 -6.50 -20.40
CA ALA A 417 28.03 -5.86 -19.08
C ALA A 417 27.85 -6.88 -17.94
N MET A 418 26.99 -7.89 -18.13
CA MET A 418 26.76 -8.97 -17.16
C MET A 418 27.95 -9.94 -17.08
N ASP A 419 28.63 -10.20 -18.20
CA ASP A 419 29.85 -11.02 -18.22
C ASP A 419 31.02 -10.32 -17.53
N ARG A 420 31.14 -8.99 -17.70
CA ARG A 420 32.09 -8.16 -16.93
C ARG A 420 31.82 -8.24 -15.43
N GLU A 421 30.55 -8.09 -15.01
CA GLU A 421 30.19 -8.17 -13.59
C GLU A 421 30.45 -9.58 -13.04
N ARG A 422 30.08 -10.63 -13.77
CA ARG A 422 30.34 -12.03 -13.39
C ARG A 422 31.83 -12.32 -13.24
N LEU A 423 32.66 -11.83 -14.17
CA LEU A 423 34.11 -11.95 -14.08
C LEU A 423 34.64 -11.17 -12.87
N SER A 424 34.28 -9.90 -12.72
CA SER A 424 34.67 -9.06 -11.57
C SER A 424 34.34 -9.73 -10.24
N ALA A 425 33.08 -10.14 -10.06
CA ALA A 425 32.61 -10.83 -8.86
C ALA A 425 33.37 -12.14 -8.61
N TYR A 426 33.73 -12.89 -9.65
CA TYR A 426 34.54 -14.11 -9.48
C TYR A 426 35.95 -13.83 -8.93
N TYR A 427 36.63 -12.77 -9.36
CA TYR A 427 37.92 -12.38 -8.74
C TYR A 427 37.70 -11.84 -7.32
N GLN A 428 36.72 -10.96 -7.15
CA GLN A 428 36.41 -10.33 -5.88
C GLN A 428 36.01 -11.34 -4.79
N ASP A 429 35.25 -12.39 -5.14
CA ASP A 429 34.88 -13.50 -4.26
C ASP A 429 36.05 -14.42 -3.88
N GLN A 430 37.19 -14.32 -4.56
CA GLN A 430 38.45 -14.97 -4.20
C GLN A 430 39.39 -14.04 -3.39
N GLY A 431 38.88 -12.89 -2.94
CA GLY A 431 39.59 -11.89 -2.14
C GLY A 431 40.16 -10.71 -2.92
N TYR A 432 40.04 -10.66 -4.25
CA TYR A 432 40.65 -9.62 -5.07
C TYR A 432 39.73 -8.40 -5.22
N ALA A 433 39.55 -7.63 -4.14
CA ALA A 433 38.61 -6.49 -4.09
C ALA A 433 38.81 -5.47 -5.22
N TYR A 434 40.09 -5.21 -5.56
CA TYR A 434 40.51 -4.24 -6.58
C TYR A 434 40.73 -4.85 -7.97
N ALA A 435 40.18 -6.04 -8.23
CA ALA A 435 40.22 -6.65 -9.55
C ALA A 435 39.52 -5.76 -10.59
N ASN A 436 40.21 -5.43 -11.67
CA ASN A 436 39.68 -4.63 -12.76
C ASN A 436 39.53 -5.49 -14.03
N VAL A 437 38.36 -5.42 -14.67
CA VAL A 437 37.98 -6.21 -15.85
C VAL A 437 37.45 -5.27 -16.93
N ILE A 438 38.26 -5.03 -17.96
CA ILE A 438 37.99 -4.08 -19.04
C ILE A 438 37.62 -4.83 -20.33
N PRO A 439 36.41 -4.65 -20.89
CA PRO A 439 36.04 -5.17 -22.21
C PRO A 439 36.61 -4.29 -23.33
N VAL A 440 37.75 -4.69 -23.89
CA VAL A 440 38.32 -4.07 -25.09
C VAL A 440 37.60 -4.62 -26.32
N THR A 441 36.89 -3.75 -27.05
CA THR A 441 35.92 -4.14 -28.09
C THR A 441 36.17 -3.46 -29.45
N PRO A 442 37.34 -3.70 -30.10
CA PRO A 442 37.62 -3.15 -31.43
C PRO A 442 36.59 -3.63 -32.47
N ILE A 443 36.04 -2.66 -33.19
CA ILE A 443 35.04 -2.84 -34.25
C ILE A 443 35.78 -2.89 -35.60
N ASP A 444 35.56 -3.96 -36.38
CA ASP A 444 35.95 -4.05 -37.78
C ASP A 444 34.72 -3.70 -38.65
N PRO A 445 34.63 -2.48 -39.20
CA PRO A 445 33.46 -2.05 -39.99
C PRO A 445 33.40 -2.70 -41.37
N VAL A 446 34.51 -3.26 -41.88
CA VAL A 446 34.58 -3.91 -43.20
C VAL A 446 34.04 -5.34 -43.10
N LYS A 447 34.48 -6.09 -42.09
CA LYS A 447 33.99 -7.46 -41.83
C LYS A 447 32.67 -7.50 -41.08
N LYS A 448 32.21 -6.36 -40.51
CA LYS A 448 31.03 -6.26 -39.63
C LYS A 448 31.16 -7.18 -38.41
N THR A 449 32.35 -7.19 -37.83
CA THR A 449 32.67 -8.03 -36.67
C THR A 449 33.30 -7.22 -35.54
N ILE A 450 33.03 -7.64 -34.31
CA ILE A 450 33.67 -7.10 -33.11
C ILE A 450 34.52 -8.22 -32.50
N SER A 451 35.76 -7.92 -32.12
CA SER A 451 36.53 -8.83 -31.25
C SER A 451 36.35 -8.36 -29.80
N LEU A 452 36.09 -9.29 -28.89
CA LEU A 452 35.96 -9.01 -27.46
C LEU A 452 37.19 -9.54 -26.72
N THR A 453 38.07 -8.66 -26.25
CA THR A 453 39.21 -9.03 -25.41
C THR A 453 38.98 -8.53 -23.99
N TRP A 454 38.98 -9.44 -23.04
CA TRP A 454 38.93 -9.13 -21.62
C TRP A 454 40.34 -8.85 -21.09
N GLU A 455 40.63 -7.58 -20.80
CA GLU A 455 41.86 -7.22 -20.08
C GLU A 455 41.59 -7.26 -18.57
N ILE A 456 42.35 -8.11 -17.86
CA ILE A 456 42.11 -8.48 -16.47
C ILE A 456 43.35 -8.20 -15.62
N SER A 457 43.16 -7.36 -14.59
CA SER A 457 44.17 -7.01 -13.59
C SER A 457 43.65 -7.39 -12.21
N ARG A 458 44.05 -8.56 -11.68
CA ARG A 458 43.58 -9.08 -10.39
C ARG A 458 43.92 -8.19 -9.18
N GLY A 459 45.04 -7.46 -9.21
CA GLY A 459 45.55 -6.74 -8.04
C GLY A 459 45.97 -7.66 -6.88
N LYS A 460 46.02 -7.12 -5.66
CA LYS A 460 46.29 -7.88 -4.43
C LYS A 460 45.01 -8.51 -3.87
N LYS A 461 45.17 -9.51 -2.99
CA LYS A 461 44.10 -9.91 -2.07
C LYS A 461 43.90 -8.83 -1.02
N ALA A 462 42.65 -8.59 -0.63
CA ALA A 462 42.28 -7.63 0.39
C ALA A 462 41.33 -8.23 1.43
N TYR A 463 41.32 -7.63 2.60
CA TYR A 463 40.52 -8.02 3.77
C TYR A 463 39.63 -6.85 4.20
N PHE A 464 38.48 -7.13 4.81
CA PHE A 464 37.63 -6.10 5.39
C PHE A 464 38.30 -5.54 6.66
N GLU A 465 38.76 -4.30 6.62
CA GLU A 465 39.46 -3.65 7.75
C GLU A 465 38.46 -3.19 8.82
N ARG A 466 37.39 -2.52 8.40
CA ARG A 466 36.37 -1.96 9.29
C ARG A 466 35.04 -1.79 8.56
N ILE A 467 33.93 -1.95 9.28
CA ILE A 467 32.59 -1.69 8.77
C ILE A 467 31.93 -0.57 9.59
N ASN A 468 31.97 0.63 9.03
CA ASN A 468 31.32 1.83 9.57
C ASN A 468 29.83 1.81 9.22
N ILE A 469 28.97 2.07 10.19
CA ILE A 469 27.52 2.22 9.99
C ILE A 469 27.12 3.64 10.43
N ARG A 470 26.36 4.35 9.58
CA ARG A 470 26.01 5.77 9.77
C ARG A 470 24.56 6.06 9.40
N GLY A 471 23.98 7.09 10.03
CA GLY A 471 22.60 7.55 9.79
C GLY A 471 21.51 6.81 10.57
N ASN A 472 21.86 5.71 11.24
CA ASN A 472 20.98 4.90 12.10
C ASN A 472 20.70 5.57 13.48
N SER A 473 20.05 6.74 13.46
CA SER A 473 19.77 7.57 14.64
C SER A 473 18.88 6.92 15.70
N LYS A 474 17.94 6.08 15.26
CA LYS A 474 16.95 5.38 16.10
C LYS A 474 17.28 3.88 16.19
N THR A 475 17.75 3.30 15.10
CA THR A 475 18.05 1.88 14.94
C THR A 475 19.44 1.56 15.48
N ARG A 476 19.53 0.57 16.36
CA ARG A 476 20.82 0.16 16.95
C ARG A 476 21.71 -0.45 15.87
N ASP A 477 23.00 -0.07 15.84
CA ASP A 477 24.03 -0.62 14.93
C ASP A 477 23.91 -2.14 14.75
N LYS A 478 23.77 -2.87 15.87
CA LYS A 478 23.63 -4.34 15.90
C LYS A 478 22.52 -4.90 15.01
N VAL A 479 21.43 -4.15 14.80
CA VAL A 479 20.30 -4.55 13.93
C VAL A 479 20.69 -4.57 12.46
N ILE A 480 21.58 -3.66 12.05
CA ILE A 480 22.17 -3.62 10.70
C ILE A 480 23.34 -4.61 10.63
N ARG A 481 24.21 -4.62 11.66
CA ARG A 481 25.41 -5.46 11.71
C ARG A 481 25.09 -6.96 11.65
N ARG A 482 23.98 -7.43 12.26
CA ARG A 482 23.51 -8.83 12.17
C ARG A 482 22.92 -9.23 10.82
N GLU A 483 22.55 -8.26 9.97
CA GLU A 483 22.14 -8.52 8.59
C GLU A 483 23.31 -8.67 7.62
N MET A 484 24.54 -8.34 8.04
CA MET A 484 25.71 -8.55 7.21
C MET A 484 26.11 -10.03 7.16
N LYS A 485 26.72 -10.42 6.04
CA LYS A 485 27.35 -11.73 5.80
C LYS A 485 28.87 -11.62 5.63
N ILE A 486 29.43 -10.47 5.99
CA ILE A 486 30.86 -10.17 6.03
C ILE A 486 31.28 -9.77 7.45
N SER A 487 32.51 -10.09 7.82
CA SER A 487 33.10 -9.76 9.12
C SER A 487 34.38 -8.93 8.97
N GLU A 488 34.69 -8.10 9.97
CA GLU A 488 35.97 -7.41 10.06
C GLU A 488 37.10 -8.45 10.25
N GLY A 489 38.17 -8.35 9.46
CA GLY A 489 39.23 -9.36 9.34
C GLY A 489 38.97 -10.50 8.33
N GLU A 490 37.76 -10.60 7.75
CA GLU A 490 37.45 -11.60 6.72
C GLU A 490 38.07 -11.22 5.37
N LEU A 491 38.40 -12.22 4.55
CA LEU A 491 38.83 -12.02 3.16
C LEU A 491 37.68 -11.38 2.36
N TYR A 492 37.99 -10.44 1.47
CA TYR A 492 36.96 -9.75 0.69
C TYR A 492 36.10 -10.73 -0.12
N ASN A 493 34.79 -10.48 -0.15
CA ASN A 493 33.82 -11.26 -0.92
C ASN A 493 32.65 -10.36 -1.34
N GLU A 494 32.44 -10.22 -2.65
CA GLU A 494 31.46 -9.33 -3.27
C GLU A 494 30.04 -9.92 -3.18
N SER A 495 29.91 -11.24 -3.32
CA SER A 495 28.64 -11.96 -3.16
C SER A 495 28.07 -11.80 -1.75
N ASN A 496 28.90 -11.86 -0.70
CA ASN A 496 28.52 -11.62 0.69
C ASN A 496 28.23 -10.14 0.97
N LEU A 497 28.96 -9.20 0.34
CA LEU A 497 28.67 -7.77 0.43
C LEU A 497 27.28 -7.45 -0.19
N LYS A 498 27.02 -7.90 -1.42
CA LYS A 498 25.71 -7.79 -2.09
C LYS A 498 24.60 -8.58 -1.40
N ALA A 499 24.91 -9.66 -0.68
CA ALA A 499 23.93 -10.34 0.18
C ALA A 499 23.59 -9.51 1.43
N SER A 500 24.58 -8.84 2.03
CA SER A 500 24.40 -7.93 3.17
C SER A 500 23.51 -6.75 2.79
N GLU A 501 23.79 -6.10 1.67
CA GLU A 501 22.99 -4.98 1.14
C GLU A 501 21.52 -5.39 0.94
N ARG A 502 21.28 -6.53 0.29
CA ARG A 502 19.92 -7.08 0.08
C ARG A 502 19.21 -7.42 1.39
N ARG A 503 19.91 -7.92 2.41
CA ARG A 503 19.32 -8.18 3.74
C ARG A 503 18.96 -6.88 4.49
N ILE A 504 19.85 -5.88 4.48
CA ILE A 504 19.61 -4.58 5.13
C ILE A 504 18.45 -3.85 4.44
N ASN A 505 18.39 -3.84 3.11
CA ASN A 505 17.23 -3.33 2.36
C ASN A 505 15.94 -4.12 2.68
N ALA A 506 16.00 -5.44 2.81
CA ALA A 506 14.85 -6.29 3.13
C ALA A 506 14.27 -6.08 4.55
N LEU A 507 14.98 -5.43 5.47
CA LEU A 507 14.41 -4.96 6.74
C LEU A 507 13.30 -3.90 6.50
N GLY A 508 13.44 -3.09 5.46
CA GLY A 508 12.53 -1.99 5.17
C GLY A 508 12.50 -0.88 6.24
N PHE A 509 13.54 -0.77 7.09
CA PHE A 509 13.65 0.29 8.10
C PHE A 509 14.22 1.61 7.57
N PHE A 510 14.75 1.56 6.34
CA PHE A 510 15.44 2.66 5.68
C PHE A 510 14.73 3.01 4.36
N GLU A 511 14.86 4.25 3.93
CA GLU A 511 14.42 4.74 2.62
C GLU A 511 15.51 4.57 1.56
N LYS A 512 16.76 4.88 1.95
CA LYS A 512 17.97 4.57 1.20
C LYS A 512 18.94 3.78 2.08
N VAL A 513 19.56 2.76 1.50
CA VAL A 513 20.76 2.09 2.00
C VAL A 513 21.84 2.29 0.95
N ASP A 514 23.00 2.78 1.35
CA ASP A 514 24.17 2.95 0.49
C ASP A 514 25.35 2.21 1.13
N ILE A 515 26.03 1.34 0.37
CA ILE A 515 27.17 0.56 0.86
C ILE A 515 28.35 0.83 -0.06
N SER A 516 29.25 1.72 0.39
CA SER A 516 30.43 2.14 -0.36
C SER A 516 31.70 1.53 0.20
N THR A 517 32.50 0.92 -0.67
CA THR A 517 33.85 0.43 -0.35
C THR A 517 34.88 1.53 -0.62
N LYS A 518 35.82 1.71 0.32
CA LYS A 518 36.94 2.64 0.20
C LYS A 518 38.25 1.88 0.42
N ARG A 519 39.35 2.40 -0.12
CA ARG A 519 40.68 1.86 0.20
C ARG A 519 40.96 2.08 1.69
N GLY A 520 41.37 1.02 2.36
CA GLY A 520 41.76 1.04 3.77
C GLY A 520 43.17 1.60 3.97
N THR A 521 43.78 1.25 5.10
CA THR A 521 45.16 1.66 5.44
C THR A 521 46.21 1.15 4.44
N SER A 522 45.90 0.13 3.64
CA SER A 522 46.74 -0.32 2.51
C SER A 522 45.90 -0.94 1.38
N ASP A 523 46.54 -1.24 0.24
CA ASP A 523 45.96 -2.01 -0.88
C ASP A 523 45.59 -3.48 -0.54
N GLU A 524 45.85 -3.92 0.70
CA GLU A 524 45.43 -5.22 1.24
C GLU A 524 44.21 -5.08 2.18
N PHE A 525 43.65 -3.87 2.31
CA PHE A 525 42.54 -3.55 3.19
C PHE A 525 41.43 -2.76 2.48
N VAL A 526 40.18 -3.05 2.85
CA VAL A 526 38.96 -2.36 2.38
C VAL A 526 38.16 -1.87 3.59
N GLU A 527 37.83 -0.59 3.63
CA GLU A 527 36.84 -0.05 4.57
C GLU A 527 35.45 -0.06 3.93
N VAL A 528 34.44 -0.57 4.64
CA VAL A 528 33.04 -0.57 4.20
C VAL A 528 32.29 0.52 4.96
N ASN A 529 31.65 1.43 4.24
CA ASN A 529 30.81 2.49 4.79
C ASN A 529 29.35 2.26 4.40
N VAL A 530 28.55 1.85 5.39
CA VAL A 530 27.10 1.62 5.28
C VAL A 530 26.37 2.87 5.76
N GLU A 531 25.85 3.66 4.84
CA GLU A 531 25.13 4.90 5.13
C GLU A 531 23.63 4.69 4.87
N VAL A 532 22.80 4.89 5.91
CA VAL A 532 21.35 4.61 5.85
C VAL A 532 20.51 5.83 6.19
N VAL A 533 19.40 6.02 5.47
CA VAL A 533 18.39 7.06 5.74
C VAL A 533 17.19 6.41 6.41
N GLU A 534 16.97 6.67 7.69
CA GLU A 534 15.88 6.04 8.46
C GLU A 534 14.49 6.61 8.13
N ARG A 535 13.53 5.73 7.84
CA ARG A 535 12.13 6.09 7.56
C ARG A 535 11.19 5.68 8.70
N PRO A 536 9.94 6.19 8.73
CA PRO A 536 8.93 5.72 9.68
C PRO A 536 8.63 4.22 9.52
N THR A 537 8.91 3.42 10.55
CA THR A 537 8.69 1.96 10.60
C THR A 537 7.35 1.54 11.22
N GLY A 538 6.57 2.53 11.68
CA GLY A 538 5.21 2.33 12.18
C GLY A 538 4.19 2.42 11.05
N THR A 539 3.27 1.46 10.99
CA THR A 539 2.17 1.44 10.03
C THR A 539 0.84 1.33 10.76
N PHE A 540 -0.12 2.17 10.37
CA PHE A 540 -1.53 2.06 10.76
C PHE A 540 -2.34 1.67 9.54
N GLN A 541 -3.20 0.66 9.67
CA GLN A 541 -4.03 0.14 8.59
C GLN A 541 -5.47 0.02 9.09
N ILE A 542 -6.39 0.71 8.42
CA ILE A 542 -7.83 0.49 8.55
C ILE A 542 -8.30 -0.18 7.26
N GLY A 543 -9.10 -1.23 7.37
CA GLY A 543 -9.74 -1.88 6.23
C GLY A 543 -11.23 -2.06 6.48
N ALA A 544 -12.03 -1.81 5.45
CA ALA A 544 -13.43 -2.20 5.38
C ALA A 544 -13.62 -3.08 4.13
N GLY A 545 -14.52 -4.06 4.22
CA GLY A 545 -14.83 -4.97 3.12
C GLY A 545 -16.23 -5.56 3.26
N PHE A 546 -16.70 -6.18 2.19
CA PHE A 546 -17.98 -6.89 2.18
C PHE A 546 -17.81 -8.28 1.55
N SER A 547 -18.47 -9.28 2.12
CA SER A 547 -18.41 -10.68 1.72
C SER A 547 -19.80 -11.30 1.76
N SER A 548 -20.14 -12.13 0.78
CA SER A 548 -21.39 -12.92 0.79
C SER A 548 -21.43 -14.02 1.87
N VAL A 549 -20.36 -14.16 2.68
CA VAL A 549 -20.26 -15.15 3.76
C VAL A 549 -20.07 -14.50 5.14
N GLU A 550 -19.28 -13.42 5.25
CA GLU A 550 -19.01 -12.71 6.52
C GLU A 550 -19.70 -11.32 6.61
N ASN A 551 -20.55 -10.97 5.62
CA ASN A 551 -21.19 -9.67 5.44
C ASN A 551 -20.17 -8.52 5.49
N PHE A 552 -20.46 -7.44 6.24
CA PHE A 552 -19.50 -6.36 6.49
C PHE A 552 -18.34 -6.86 7.36
N ILE A 553 -17.13 -6.52 6.95
CA ILE A 553 -15.88 -6.82 7.63
C ILE A 553 -15.17 -5.49 7.90
N ALA A 554 -14.93 -5.17 9.17
CA ALA A 554 -14.01 -4.11 9.58
C ALA A 554 -12.73 -4.73 10.15
N GLN A 555 -11.60 -4.08 9.90
CA GLN A 555 -10.32 -4.41 10.53
C GLN A 555 -9.51 -3.15 10.81
N ALA A 556 -8.79 -3.15 11.93
CA ALA A 556 -7.82 -2.12 12.27
C ALA A 556 -6.54 -2.80 12.76
N GLN A 557 -5.38 -2.35 12.28
CA GLN A 557 -4.09 -2.89 12.66
C GLN A 557 -3.07 -1.76 12.87
N ILE A 558 -2.36 -1.83 13.99
CA ILE A 558 -1.17 -1.03 14.28
C ILE A 558 0.01 -2.01 14.28
N SER A 559 1.07 -1.69 13.54
CA SER A 559 2.33 -2.45 13.56
C SER A 559 3.51 -1.51 13.67
N GLN A 560 4.44 -1.80 14.57
CA GLN A 560 5.72 -1.11 14.70
C GLN A 560 6.81 -2.16 14.47
N ASN A 561 7.43 -2.12 13.29
CA ASN A 561 8.32 -3.19 12.82
C ASN A 561 9.76 -3.05 13.35
N ASN A 562 10.10 -1.90 13.93
CA ASN A 562 11.41 -1.61 14.55
C ASN A 562 11.23 -0.97 15.94
N LEU A 563 10.55 -1.70 16.84
CA LEU A 563 10.23 -1.25 18.19
C LEU A 563 11.51 -0.83 18.95
N LEU A 564 11.56 0.42 19.39
CA LEU A 564 12.68 1.04 20.12
C LEU A 564 14.05 0.82 19.46
N GLY A 565 14.09 0.74 18.13
CA GLY A 565 15.33 0.58 17.35
C GLY A 565 15.98 -0.81 17.44
N ARG A 566 15.23 -1.84 17.86
CA ARG A 566 15.74 -3.20 18.11
C ARG A 566 15.51 -4.18 16.95
N GLY A 567 14.88 -3.75 15.87
CA GLY A 567 14.38 -4.64 14.81
C GLY A 567 13.29 -5.62 15.28
N GLN A 568 12.67 -5.33 16.43
CA GLN A 568 11.57 -6.09 17.01
C GLN A 568 10.25 -5.61 16.39
N THR A 569 9.39 -6.55 16.00
CA THR A 569 8.05 -6.21 15.52
C THR A 569 7.03 -6.38 16.63
N LEU A 570 6.27 -5.32 16.93
CA LEU A 570 5.07 -5.39 17.76
C LEU A 570 3.85 -4.99 16.93
N SER A 571 2.83 -5.83 16.92
CA SER A 571 1.61 -5.64 16.15
C SER A 571 0.37 -5.91 17.00
N ILE A 572 -0.67 -5.11 16.78
CA ILE A 572 -1.99 -5.26 17.39
C ILE A 572 -3.00 -5.17 16.25
N GLN A 573 -3.86 -6.18 16.13
CA GLN A 573 -4.89 -6.30 15.10
C GLN A 573 -6.25 -6.56 15.76
N ALA A 574 -7.26 -5.79 15.34
CA ALA A 574 -8.67 -6.04 15.59
C ALA A 574 -9.37 -6.40 14.26
N GLN A 575 -10.20 -7.43 14.26
CA GLN A 575 -11.09 -7.78 13.14
C GLN A 575 -12.52 -8.03 13.66
N LEU A 576 -13.51 -7.45 12.99
CA LEU A 576 -14.93 -7.56 13.31
C LEU A 576 -15.75 -7.85 12.04
N SER A 577 -16.62 -8.85 12.11
CA SER A 577 -17.54 -9.26 11.03
C SER A 577 -18.70 -10.08 11.58
N SER A 578 -19.70 -10.43 10.77
CA SER A 578 -20.86 -11.21 11.24
C SER A 578 -20.52 -12.63 11.72
N LEU A 579 -19.37 -13.20 11.30
CA LEU A 579 -18.92 -14.53 11.70
C LEU A 579 -17.62 -14.54 12.52
N ARG A 580 -17.02 -13.38 12.82
CA ARG A 580 -15.72 -13.32 13.47
C ARG A 580 -15.50 -12.04 14.25
N GLN A 581 -15.08 -12.19 15.50
CA GLN A 581 -14.42 -11.17 16.29
C GLN A 581 -13.02 -11.67 16.63
N LEU A 582 -12.00 -10.83 16.47
CA LEU A 582 -10.62 -11.15 16.83
C LEU A 582 -9.95 -9.89 17.38
N LEU A 583 -9.37 -9.99 18.56
CA LEU A 583 -8.31 -9.12 19.04
C LEU A 583 -7.04 -9.97 19.13
N PHE A 584 -5.97 -9.54 18.47
CA PHE A 584 -4.72 -10.28 18.32
C PHE A 584 -3.54 -9.34 18.54
N LEU A 585 -2.70 -9.65 19.54
CA LEU A 585 -1.42 -8.98 19.78
C LEU A 585 -0.30 -9.96 19.44
N ARG A 586 0.71 -9.50 18.72
CA ARG A 586 1.87 -10.30 18.34
C ARG A 586 3.16 -9.50 18.46
N PHE A 587 4.09 -10.06 19.22
CA PHE A 587 5.48 -9.60 19.33
C PHE A 587 6.41 -10.61 18.64
N VAL A 588 7.43 -10.12 17.93
CA VAL A 588 8.46 -10.93 17.28
C VAL A 588 9.84 -10.30 17.49
N GLU A 589 10.77 -11.08 18.02
CA GLU A 589 12.21 -10.83 17.97
C GLU A 589 12.82 -11.77 16.91
N PRO A 590 13.30 -11.25 15.76
CA PRO A 590 13.90 -12.08 14.72
C PRO A 590 15.21 -12.76 15.12
N TYR A 591 15.97 -12.21 16.09
CA TYR A 591 17.25 -12.76 16.56
C TYR A 591 17.29 -12.82 18.10
N PHE A 592 16.61 -13.81 18.66
CA PHE A 592 16.48 -14.01 20.09
C PHE A 592 17.84 -14.31 20.72
N LEU A 593 18.15 -13.58 21.80
CA LEU A 593 19.46 -13.59 22.47
C LEU A 593 20.64 -13.36 21.48
N ASP A 594 20.40 -12.58 20.42
CA ASP A 594 21.35 -12.29 19.35
C ASP A 594 21.85 -13.52 18.56
N THR A 595 21.08 -14.60 18.57
CA THR A 595 21.30 -15.80 17.74
C THR A 595 20.39 -15.82 16.52
N GLU A 596 20.59 -16.74 15.58
CA GLU A 596 19.69 -16.95 14.43
C GLU A 596 18.31 -17.57 14.80
N TRP A 597 18.04 -17.79 16.10
CA TRP A 597 16.72 -18.22 16.56
C TRP A 597 15.74 -17.05 16.58
N GLN A 598 14.65 -17.18 15.83
CA GLN A 598 13.49 -16.29 15.94
C GLN A 598 12.67 -16.66 17.19
N PHE A 599 12.21 -15.66 17.94
CA PHE A 599 11.19 -15.82 18.98
C PHE A 599 9.95 -14.99 18.66
N ALA A 600 8.77 -15.55 18.88
CA ALA A 600 7.50 -14.84 18.78
C ALA A 600 6.56 -15.19 19.93
N PHE A 601 5.78 -14.19 20.35
CA PHE A 601 4.76 -14.28 21.37
C PHE A 601 3.46 -13.70 20.82
N ASP A 602 2.44 -14.56 20.71
CA ASP A 602 1.10 -14.21 20.23
C ASP A 602 0.11 -14.29 21.41
N VAL A 603 -0.81 -13.34 21.52
CA VAL A 603 -1.92 -13.31 22.49
C VAL A 603 -3.20 -12.98 21.74
N TYR A 604 -4.28 -13.71 22.00
CA TYR A 604 -5.54 -13.54 21.27
C TYR A 604 -6.78 -13.74 22.13
N ASN A 605 -7.84 -13.04 21.73
CA ASN A 605 -9.22 -13.31 22.10
C ASN A 605 -10.03 -13.35 20.80
N GLN A 606 -10.64 -14.49 20.50
CA GLN A 606 -11.36 -14.73 19.25
C GLN A 606 -12.74 -15.34 19.51
N SER A 607 -13.78 -14.78 18.89
CA SER A 607 -15.06 -15.46 18.69
C SER A 607 -15.23 -15.77 17.20
N ARG A 608 -15.64 -17.00 16.86
CA ARG A 608 -15.81 -17.46 15.48
C ARG A 608 -17.07 -18.29 15.31
N GLY A 609 -18.01 -17.75 14.53
CA GLY A 609 -19.27 -18.39 14.18
C GLY A 609 -19.12 -19.46 13.10
N PHE A 610 -19.61 -20.66 13.40
CA PHE A 610 -19.83 -21.77 12.47
C PHE A 610 -21.33 -22.01 12.28
N SER A 611 -21.69 -22.84 11.29
CA SER A 611 -23.10 -23.12 10.93
C SER A 611 -23.94 -23.64 12.08
N SER A 612 -23.32 -24.36 13.03
CA SER A 612 -23.98 -25.11 14.12
C SER A 612 -23.48 -24.75 15.53
N PHE A 613 -22.40 -23.98 15.66
CA PHE A 613 -21.81 -23.56 16.94
C PHE A 613 -21.02 -22.25 16.81
N SER A 614 -20.76 -21.57 17.92
CA SER A 614 -19.65 -20.60 18.01
C SER A 614 -18.48 -21.22 18.77
N ARG A 615 -17.25 -20.90 18.37
CA ARG A 615 -16.01 -21.15 19.12
C ARG A 615 -15.54 -19.81 19.67
N ASN A 616 -15.53 -19.64 20.99
CA ASN A 616 -14.84 -18.52 21.63
C ASN A 616 -13.58 -19.06 22.29
N ALA A 617 -12.43 -18.46 22.03
CA ALA A 617 -11.18 -18.87 22.61
C ALA A 617 -10.33 -17.66 22.99
N TYR A 618 -9.68 -17.75 24.15
CA TYR A 618 -8.69 -16.78 24.60
C TYR A 618 -7.44 -17.52 25.03
N GLY A 619 -6.28 -16.96 24.73
CA GLY A 619 -5.02 -17.67 24.94
C GLY A 619 -3.83 -16.99 24.28
N GLY A 620 -2.77 -17.76 24.10
CA GLY A 620 -1.56 -17.32 23.45
C GLY A 620 -0.71 -18.46 22.90
N ALA A 621 0.40 -18.07 22.27
CA ALA A 621 1.40 -18.99 21.77
C ALA A 621 2.81 -18.41 21.94
N LEU A 622 3.76 -19.30 22.22
CA LEU A 622 5.19 -19.06 22.21
C LEU A 622 5.77 -19.84 21.03
N THR A 623 6.45 -19.17 20.11
CA THR A 623 7.05 -19.81 18.93
C THR A 623 8.54 -19.54 18.88
N TRP A 624 9.33 -20.60 18.79
CA TRP A 624 10.74 -20.58 18.44
C TRP A 624 10.89 -21.00 16.99
N GLY A 625 11.63 -20.25 16.18
CA GLY A 625 11.91 -20.56 14.78
C GLY A 625 13.40 -20.57 14.50
N TYR A 626 13.84 -21.35 13.53
CA TYR A 626 15.22 -21.37 13.05
C TYR A 626 15.24 -21.43 11.52
N ALA A 627 16.09 -20.62 10.89
CA ALA A 627 16.25 -20.60 9.45
C ALA A 627 17.22 -21.70 9.02
N LEU A 628 16.73 -22.69 8.28
CA LEU A 628 17.54 -23.78 7.72
C LEU A 628 18.18 -23.37 6.39
N SER A 629 17.53 -22.48 5.63
CA SER A 629 18.08 -21.76 4.49
C SER A 629 17.38 -20.40 4.36
N TYR A 630 17.59 -19.69 3.25
CA TYR A 630 16.83 -18.47 2.93
C TYR A 630 15.33 -18.77 2.68
N GLU A 631 15.05 -19.93 2.08
CA GLU A 631 13.73 -20.44 1.71
C GLU A 631 13.09 -21.25 2.85
N ALA A 632 13.90 -22.02 3.58
CA ALA A 632 13.46 -23.03 4.54
C ALA A 632 13.53 -22.54 5.99
N ARG A 633 12.40 -22.57 6.70
CA ARG A 633 12.31 -22.27 8.15
C ARG A 633 11.59 -23.40 8.89
N ALA A 634 12.23 -23.91 9.94
CA ALA A 634 11.60 -24.75 10.94
C ALA A 634 11.08 -23.91 12.12
N SER A 635 10.03 -24.38 12.81
CA SER A 635 9.53 -23.77 14.03
C SER A 635 8.88 -24.76 14.98
N LEU A 636 8.96 -24.44 16.27
CA LEU A 636 8.28 -25.11 17.37
C LEU A 636 7.39 -24.09 18.09
N THR A 637 6.09 -24.34 18.11
CA THR A 637 5.08 -23.48 18.75
C THR A 637 4.44 -24.23 19.92
N TYR A 638 4.60 -23.70 21.13
CA TYR A 638 3.76 -24.07 22.28
C TYR A 638 2.55 -23.14 22.32
N ARG A 639 1.35 -23.69 22.45
CA ARG A 639 0.08 -22.96 22.37
C ARG A 639 -0.85 -23.38 23.50
N LEU A 640 -1.33 -22.39 24.25
CA LEU A 640 -2.23 -22.54 25.38
C LEU A 640 -3.42 -21.61 25.21
N GLU A 641 -4.62 -22.17 25.08
CA GLU A 641 -5.90 -21.44 25.04
C GLU A 641 -6.94 -22.15 25.91
N ASP A 642 -7.90 -21.40 26.45
CA ASP A 642 -9.19 -21.94 26.86
C ASP A 642 -10.19 -21.75 25.73
N VAL A 643 -10.99 -22.79 25.44
CA VAL A 643 -11.92 -22.86 24.32
C VAL A 643 -13.31 -23.18 24.85
N SER A 644 -14.26 -22.28 24.62
CA SER A 644 -15.69 -22.53 24.86
C SER A 644 -16.45 -22.71 23.55
N ILE A 645 -17.35 -23.70 23.53
CA ILE A 645 -18.23 -24.01 22.40
C ILE A 645 -19.67 -23.72 22.80
N SER A 646 -20.39 -22.92 22.02
CA SER A 646 -21.80 -22.59 22.28
C SER A 646 -22.72 -23.00 21.14
N THR A 647 -23.69 -23.87 21.42
CA THR A 647 -24.72 -24.36 20.50
C THR A 647 -26.01 -23.52 20.66
N GLY A 648 -26.00 -22.31 20.12
CA GLY A 648 -27.11 -21.35 20.22
C GLY A 648 -26.64 -19.92 19.94
N ASN A 649 -27.58 -18.99 19.74
CA ASN A 649 -27.26 -17.62 19.34
C ASN A 649 -26.48 -16.82 20.41
N ARG A 650 -25.41 -16.15 19.97
CA ARG A 650 -24.89 -14.87 20.51
C ARG A 650 -23.87 -14.28 19.53
N GLY A 651 -24.35 -13.79 18.39
CA GLY A 651 -23.59 -12.83 17.58
C GLY A 651 -23.53 -11.46 18.26
N PHE A 652 -22.49 -10.67 18.00
CA PHE A 652 -22.42 -9.29 18.49
C PHE A 652 -23.55 -8.44 17.90
N ALA A 653 -24.24 -7.67 18.75
CA ALA A 653 -25.37 -6.80 18.40
C ALA A 653 -26.59 -7.48 17.72
N ASP A 654 -26.69 -8.82 17.74
CA ASP A 654 -27.82 -9.62 17.23
C ASP A 654 -28.34 -9.23 15.82
N LEU A 655 -27.40 -8.88 14.92
CA LEU A 655 -27.68 -8.40 13.56
C LEU A 655 -28.15 -9.52 12.60
N GLY A 656 -29.27 -10.17 12.91
CA GLY A 656 -30.05 -11.00 11.99
C GLY A 656 -29.59 -12.46 11.81
N ALA A 657 -28.86 -13.02 12.77
CA ALA A 657 -28.27 -14.37 12.65
C ALA A 657 -28.78 -15.39 13.71
N THR A 658 -30.08 -15.33 14.04
CA THR A 658 -30.72 -16.26 14.99
C THR A 658 -30.56 -17.71 14.53
N ARG A 659 -29.93 -18.56 15.36
CA ARG A 659 -29.83 -20.01 15.12
C ARG A 659 -30.40 -20.77 16.31
N VAL A 660 -31.32 -21.68 16.01
CA VAL A 660 -31.99 -22.56 16.98
C VAL A 660 -30.95 -23.52 17.59
N PRO A 661 -30.93 -23.74 18.92
CA PRO A 661 -30.06 -24.75 19.52
C PRO A 661 -30.47 -26.15 19.04
N ILE A 662 -29.49 -26.95 18.63
CA ILE A 662 -29.72 -28.31 18.14
C ILE A 662 -29.58 -29.28 19.31
N GLU A 663 -30.66 -29.98 19.68
CA GLU A 663 -30.50 -31.22 20.45
C GLU A 663 -29.87 -32.28 19.56
N ALA A 664 -28.63 -32.61 19.84
CA ALA A 664 -27.93 -33.72 19.21
C ALA A 664 -27.34 -34.63 20.29
N GLN A 665 -28.23 -35.25 21.08
CA GLN A 665 -27.90 -36.12 22.23
C GLN A 665 -26.94 -37.27 21.86
N SER A 666 -26.83 -37.62 20.57
CA SER A 666 -25.93 -38.63 20.01
C SER A 666 -24.49 -38.15 19.72
N VAL A 667 -24.25 -36.83 19.64
CA VAL A 667 -22.95 -36.23 19.30
C VAL A 667 -22.56 -35.04 20.20
N ALA A 668 -23.27 -34.82 21.31
CA ALA A 668 -22.96 -33.77 22.30
C ALA A 668 -21.50 -33.85 22.81
N ASN A 669 -20.90 -35.05 22.83
CA ASN A 669 -19.50 -35.27 23.18
C ASN A 669 -18.48 -34.61 22.22
N LEU A 670 -18.91 -34.20 21.01
CA LEU A 670 -18.08 -33.42 20.08
C LEU A 670 -18.15 -31.92 20.38
N PHE A 671 -19.25 -31.43 20.93
CA PHE A 671 -19.50 -30.00 21.25
C PHE A 671 -18.95 -29.63 22.63
N ARG A 672 -17.69 -29.98 22.89
CA ARG A 672 -17.00 -29.74 24.15
C ARG A 672 -15.95 -28.64 24.05
N GLY A 673 -15.88 -27.83 25.10
CA GLY A 673 -14.78 -26.89 25.35
C GLY A 673 -13.71 -27.49 26.28
N GLY A 674 -12.75 -26.65 26.68
CA GLY A 674 -11.71 -26.98 27.65
C GLY A 674 -10.35 -26.35 27.33
N VAL A 675 -9.46 -26.40 28.30
CA VAL A 675 -8.07 -25.93 28.18
C VAL A 675 -7.32 -26.80 27.18
N THR A 676 -6.82 -26.15 26.14
CA THR A 676 -6.09 -26.78 25.03
C THR A 676 -4.64 -26.36 25.12
N SER A 677 -3.80 -27.30 25.60
CA SER A 677 -2.36 -27.14 25.74
C SER A 677 -1.66 -28.02 24.71
N SER A 678 -0.92 -27.41 23.80
CA SER A 678 -0.44 -28.10 22.59
C SER A 678 0.96 -27.68 22.17
N LEU A 679 1.70 -28.63 21.59
CA LEU A 679 3.03 -28.42 21.01
C LEU A 679 2.97 -28.75 19.52
N ARG A 680 3.30 -27.78 18.66
CA ARG A 680 3.29 -27.90 17.20
C ARG A 680 4.70 -27.72 16.65
N ALA A 681 5.26 -28.75 16.03
CA ALA A 681 6.43 -28.63 15.16
C ALA A 681 5.97 -28.35 13.71
N SER A 682 6.64 -27.46 12.99
CA SER A 682 6.39 -27.25 11.57
C SER A 682 7.64 -26.88 10.78
N VAL A 683 7.65 -27.23 9.49
CA VAL A 683 8.67 -26.82 8.52
C VAL A 683 7.96 -26.14 7.37
N SER A 684 8.52 -25.02 6.91
CA SER A 684 8.00 -24.19 5.83
C SER A 684 9.10 -23.93 4.79
N TRP A 685 8.68 -23.84 3.52
CA TRP A 685 9.55 -23.57 2.38
C TRP A 685 8.89 -22.49 1.50
N ASP A 686 9.49 -21.30 1.39
CA ASP A 686 9.02 -20.21 0.53
C ASP A 686 10.09 -19.85 -0.51
N SER A 687 9.81 -20.18 -1.76
CA SER A 687 10.68 -19.97 -2.94
C SER A 687 9.93 -19.25 -4.07
N ARG A 688 8.84 -18.54 -3.72
CA ARG A 688 8.06 -17.75 -4.69
C ARG A 688 8.84 -16.52 -5.16
N ASN A 689 8.81 -16.26 -6.46
CA ASN A 689 9.42 -15.06 -7.04
C ASN A 689 8.80 -13.74 -6.52
N ASN A 690 7.51 -13.75 -6.17
CA ASN A 690 6.80 -12.61 -5.57
C ASN A 690 5.79 -13.11 -4.52
N ARG A 691 5.74 -12.48 -3.34
CA ARG A 691 4.86 -12.92 -2.25
C ARG A 691 3.38 -12.52 -2.40
N LEU A 692 3.07 -11.51 -3.22
CA LEU A 692 1.73 -10.93 -3.41
C LEU A 692 1.09 -11.31 -4.75
N PHE A 693 1.92 -11.51 -5.78
CA PHE A 693 1.55 -11.93 -7.13
C PHE A 693 2.57 -12.95 -7.66
N PRO A 694 2.69 -14.14 -7.02
CA PRO A 694 3.62 -15.17 -7.47
C PRO A 694 3.26 -15.66 -8.87
N THR A 695 4.23 -15.66 -9.78
CA THR A 695 4.11 -16.34 -11.08
C THR A 695 4.93 -17.62 -11.14
N GLU A 696 5.99 -17.72 -10.33
CA GLU A 696 6.85 -18.90 -10.23
C GLU A 696 7.21 -19.26 -8.78
N GLY A 697 7.50 -20.55 -8.58
CA GLY A 697 8.11 -21.10 -7.36
C GLY A 697 7.17 -21.96 -6.52
N TRP A 698 7.55 -22.18 -5.26
CA TRP A 698 6.80 -23.00 -4.30
C TRP A 698 6.59 -22.30 -2.96
N PHE A 699 5.42 -22.51 -2.35
CA PHE A 699 5.14 -22.17 -0.95
C PHE A 699 4.47 -23.34 -0.24
N ASN A 700 5.23 -24.04 0.59
CA ASN A 700 4.84 -25.30 1.22
C ASN A 700 4.98 -25.19 2.74
N GLN A 701 4.10 -25.87 3.48
CA GLN A 701 4.24 -26.06 4.93
C GLN A 701 3.77 -27.46 5.34
N LEU A 702 4.54 -28.11 6.20
CA LEU A 702 4.20 -29.38 6.87
C LEU A 702 4.22 -29.14 8.38
N PHE A 703 3.29 -29.73 9.12
CA PHE A 703 3.25 -29.62 10.58
C PHE A 703 2.68 -30.86 11.28
N ALA A 704 3.12 -31.04 12.52
CA ALA A 704 2.60 -32.00 13.49
C ALA A 704 2.29 -31.26 14.80
N GLU A 705 1.08 -31.40 15.33
CA GLU A 705 0.59 -30.76 16.55
C GLU A 705 0.07 -31.83 17.52
N TYR A 706 0.60 -31.84 18.73
CA TYR A 706 0.22 -32.77 19.80
C TYR A 706 -0.39 -32.01 20.97
N ALA A 707 -1.58 -32.44 21.39
CA ALA A 707 -2.27 -32.00 22.59
C ALA A 707 -2.71 -33.26 23.37
N GLY A 708 -2.25 -33.44 24.61
CA GLY A 708 -2.49 -34.70 25.31
C GLY A 708 -2.06 -34.68 26.78
N VAL A 709 -1.93 -35.87 27.37
CA VAL A 709 -1.57 -36.03 28.79
C VAL A 709 -0.24 -35.36 29.12
N ALA A 710 0.77 -35.53 28.27
CA ALA A 710 2.10 -34.93 28.44
C ALA A 710 2.11 -33.39 28.34
N THR A 711 1.09 -32.76 27.75
CA THR A 711 0.91 -31.29 27.75
C THR A 711 -0.15 -30.82 28.76
N GLN A 712 -0.75 -31.74 29.53
CA GLN A 712 -1.89 -31.50 30.42
C GLN A 712 -3.12 -30.90 29.70
N SER A 713 -3.34 -31.28 28.43
CA SER A 713 -4.49 -30.81 27.66
C SER A 713 -5.78 -31.56 27.99
N GLU A 714 -6.88 -30.83 28.19
CA GLU A 714 -8.23 -31.40 28.30
C GLU A 714 -8.72 -31.86 26.93
N ASN A 715 -8.54 -31.00 25.91
CA ASN A 715 -8.74 -31.37 24.51
C ASN A 715 -7.54 -32.16 23.99
N LYS A 716 -7.72 -33.48 23.86
CA LYS A 716 -6.67 -34.43 23.47
C LYS A 716 -6.76 -34.74 21.98
N PHE A 717 -5.71 -34.46 21.22
CA PHE A 717 -5.59 -34.81 19.81
C PHE A 717 -4.14 -34.80 19.32
N ILE A 718 -3.90 -35.51 18.23
CA ILE A 718 -2.70 -35.43 17.40
C ILE A 718 -3.15 -35.01 16.01
N ARG A 719 -2.59 -33.93 15.49
CA ARG A 719 -2.93 -33.38 14.17
C ARG A 719 -1.69 -33.34 13.29
N TRP A 720 -1.74 -34.06 12.18
CA TRP A 720 -0.79 -33.96 11.08
C TRP A 720 -1.43 -33.14 9.97
N GLY A 721 -0.67 -32.28 9.31
CA GLY A 721 -1.23 -31.53 8.19
C GLY A 721 -0.18 -30.78 7.38
N GLY A 722 -0.60 -30.29 6.23
CA GLY A 722 0.24 -29.47 5.39
C GLY A 722 -0.41 -29.08 4.08
N PHE A 723 0.18 -28.07 3.45
CA PHE A 723 -0.16 -27.63 2.12
C PHE A 723 1.09 -27.53 1.24
N ALA A 724 0.90 -27.73 -0.06
CA ALA A 724 1.89 -27.43 -1.07
C ALA A 724 1.26 -26.53 -2.13
N ARG A 725 1.90 -25.39 -2.41
CA ARG A 725 1.47 -24.44 -3.45
C ARG A 725 2.56 -24.28 -4.49
N HIS A 726 2.22 -24.52 -5.75
CA HIS A 726 3.13 -24.33 -6.87
C HIS A 726 2.58 -23.26 -7.80
N TYR A 727 3.47 -22.38 -8.24
CA TYR A 727 3.22 -21.31 -9.19
C TYR A 727 4.15 -21.54 -10.38
N ARG A 728 3.62 -21.46 -11.61
CA ARG A 728 4.40 -21.62 -12.83
C ARG A 728 3.79 -20.88 -14.01
N GLU A 729 4.61 -20.13 -14.73
CA GLU A 729 4.25 -19.59 -16.05
C GLU A 729 4.17 -20.72 -17.08
N LEU A 730 3.07 -20.77 -17.84
CA LEU A 730 2.80 -21.85 -18.81
C LEU A 730 3.26 -21.47 -20.21
N TRP A 731 2.74 -20.36 -20.73
CA TRP A 731 3.12 -19.73 -22.00
C TRP A 731 2.59 -18.29 -22.00
N GLY A 732 3.32 -17.35 -22.62
CA GLY A 732 2.91 -15.94 -22.64
C GLY A 732 2.60 -15.43 -21.22
N PRO A 733 1.42 -14.82 -20.98
CA PRO A 733 1.05 -14.32 -19.66
C PRO A 733 0.12 -15.27 -18.86
N PHE A 734 0.08 -16.56 -19.18
CA PHE A 734 -0.77 -17.54 -18.47
C PHE A 734 -0.01 -18.17 -17.30
N VAL A 735 -0.55 -18.07 -16.08
CA VAL A 735 0.05 -18.58 -14.84
C VAL A 735 -0.80 -19.72 -14.28
N LEU A 736 -0.17 -20.87 -14.03
CA LEU A 736 -0.77 -21.99 -13.31
C LEU A 736 -0.58 -21.79 -11.80
N HIS A 737 -1.68 -21.84 -11.04
CA HIS A 737 -1.65 -22.02 -9.59
C HIS A 737 -2.12 -23.44 -9.24
N LEU A 738 -1.31 -24.19 -8.52
CA LEU A 738 -1.72 -25.43 -7.87
C LEU A 738 -1.69 -25.23 -6.35
N ASN A 739 -2.75 -25.65 -5.65
CA ASN A 739 -2.80 -25.74 -4.19
C ASN A 739 -3.26 -27.14 -3.81
N SER A 740 -2.46 -27.86 -3.02
CA SER A 740 -2.84 -29.16 -2.43
C SER A 740 -2.79 -29.03 -0.92
N GLU A 741 -3.79 -29.53 -0.21
CA GLU A 741 -3.85 -29.50 1.25
C GLU A 741 -4.40 -30.82 1.81
N ILE A 742 -3.72 -31.34 2.84
CA ILE A 742 -4.07 -32.56 3.56
C ILE A 742 -4.02 -32.30 5.06
N GLY A 743 -4.97 -32.87 5.79
CA GLY A 743 -5.04 -32.76 7.25
C GLY A 743 -5.64 -34.01 7.88
N VAL A 744 -5.05 -34.48 8.97
CA VAL A 744 -5.48 -35.66 9.73
C VAL A 744 -5.40 -35.32 11.22
N THR A 745 -6.55 -35.24 11.88
CA THR A 745 -6.66 -35.11 13.35
C THR A 745 -7.14 -36.44 13.92
N THR A 746 -6.41 -37.03 14.85
CA THR A 746 -6.80 -38.24 15.62
C THR A 746 -6.88 -37.90 17.10
N SER A 747 -7.74 -38.57 17.87
CA SER A 747 -7.85 -38.38 19.32
C SER A 747 -7.46 -39.64 20.08
N THR A 748 -6.78 -39.49 21.22
CA THR A 748 -6.56 -40.56 22.20
C THR A 748 -7.67 -40.63 23.24
N ASP A 749 -8.66 -39.74 23.16
CA ASP A 749 -9.83 -39.71 24.03
C ASP A 749 -10.93 -40.63 23.46
N PRO A 750 -11.53 -41.55 24.25
CA PRO A 750 -12.68 -42.34 23.83
C PRO A 750 -13.87 -41.53 23.31
N LEU A 751 -13.97 -40.24 23.62
CA LEU A 751 -14.97 -39.30 23.11
C LEU A 751 -14.63 -38.73 21.72
N GLY A 752 -13.45 -38.97 21.16
CA GLY A 752 -13.07 -38.54 19.81
C GLY A 752 -12.64 -37.06 19.70
N VAL A 753 -12.37 -36.63 18.47
CA VAL A 753 -11.86 -35.30 18.12
C VAL A 753 -12.94 -34.21 18.33
N PRO A 754 -12.73 -33.22 19.22
CA PRO A 754 -13.68 -32.11 19.45
C PRO A 754 -14.03 -31.35 18.18
N ILE A 755 -15.27 -30.85 18.06
CA ILE A 755 -15.78 -30.27 16.81
C ILE A 755 -15.02 -29.03 16.34
N SER A 756 -14.41 -28.26 17.25
CA SER A 756 -13.55 -27.12 16.89
C SER A 756 -12.27 -27.54 16.17
N GLU A 757 -11.84 -28.78 16.37
CA GLU A 757 -10.57 -29.33 15.88
C GLU A 757 -10.75 -30.21 14.62
N ARG A 758 -11.98 -30.28 14.10
CA ARG A 758 -12.38 -30.97 12.87
C ARG A 758 -12.33 -30.04 11.64
N TYR A 759 -12.11 -30.64 10.48
CA TYR A 759 -12.05 -29.97 9.19
C TYR A 759 -13.45 -29.74 8.60
N LEU A 760 -13.79 -28.48 8.34
CA LEU A 760 -15.12 -28.02 7.90
C LEU A 760 -14.98 -27.31 6.54
N ILE A 761 -15.12 -28.06 5.46
CA ILE A 761 -14.69 -27.67 4.10
C ILE A 761 -15.85 -27.16 3.26
N GLY A 762 -15.56 -26.24 2.33
CA GLY A 762 -16.43 -25.81 1.25
C GLY A 762 -16.69 -24.30 1.30
N GLY A 763 -16.99 -23.70 0.15
CA GLY A 763 -17.14 -22.25 0.00
C GLY A 763 -15.99 -21.64 -0.79
N ILE A 764 -15.89 -20.31 -0.78
CA ILE A 764 -15.01 -19.56 -1.71
C ILE A 764 -13.50 -19.79 -1.51
N ASN A 765 -13.07 -20.25 -0.33
CA ASN A 765 -11.67 -20.45 0.01
C ASN A 765 -11.15 -21.88 -0.21
N ASP A 766 -12.05 -22.87 -0.30
CA ASP A 766 -11.67 -24.29 -0.32
C ASP A 766 -12.15 -24.95 -1.62
N VAL A 767 -13.43 -25.31 -1.73
CA VAL A 767 -14.04 -25.87 -2.95
C VAL A 767 -15.20 -24.97 -3.37
N ARG A 768 -14.96 -24.15 -4.41
CA ARG A 768 -15.92 -23.16 -4.90
C ARG A 768 -17.15 -23.84 -5.52
N GLY A 769 -18.29 -23.15 -5.53
CA GLY A 769 -19.57 -23.71 -6.00
C GLY A 769 -20.31 -24.59 -4.98
N TYR A 770 -19.65 -25.05 -3.91
CA TYR A 770 -20.32 -25.66 -2.75
C TYR A 770 -20.58 -24.61 -1.66
N ARG A 771 -21.59 -24.84 -0.81
CA ARG A 771 -21.93 -23.92 0.29
C ARG A 771 -20.81 -23.89 1.35
N PRO A 772 -20.59 -22.77 2.04
CA PRO A 772 -19.61 -22.66 3.12
C PRO A 772 -19.72 -23.81 4.13
N ARG A 773 -18.61 -24.53 4.37
CA ARG A 773 -18.48 -25.58 5.41
C ARG A 773 -19.47 -26.76 5.28
N SER A 774 -19.97 -27.00 4.07
CA SER A 774 -20.97 -28.04 3.75
C SER A 774 -20.40 -29.37 3.26
N LEU A 775 -19.08 -29.47 3.07
CA LEU A 775 -18.41 -30.70 2.65
C LEU A 775 -17.82 -31.45 3.85
N GLY A 776 -18.35 -32.63 4.10
CA GLY A 776 -17.91 -33.53 5.15
C GLY A 776 -19.05 -34.38 5.70
N PRO A 777 -18.79 -35.11 6.81
CA PRO A 777 -19.81 -35.84 7.54
C PRO A 777 -20.98 -34.94 7.96
N ILE A 778 -22.17 -35.28 7.50
CA ILE A 778 -23.43 -34.68 7.95
C ILE A 778 -24.20 -35.65 8.85
N LEU A 779 -24.83 -35.11 9.89
CA LEU A 779 -25.85 -35.76 10.71
C LEU A 779 -27.23 -35.27 10.26
N ARG A 780 -28.24 -36.13 10.31
CA ARG A 780 -29.65 -35.71 10.23
C ARG A 780 -30.30 -35.83 11.60
N THR A 781 -31.03 -34.80 12.01
CA THR A 781 -31.67 -34.72 13.34
C THR A 781 -32.92 -33.84 13.30
N SER A 782 -33.90 -34.17 14.14
CA SER A 782 -35.07 -33.32 14.40
C SER A 782 -34.71 -32.19 15.37
N THR A 783 -35.39 -31.04 15.24
CA THR A 783 -35.36 -29.97 16.25
C THR A 783 -36.28 -30.34 17.43
N PRO A 784 -36.01 -29.89 18.67
CA PRO A 784 -36.98 -30.01 19.77
C PRO A 784 -38.30 -29.30 19.43
N GLY A 785 -39.41 -30.02 19.53
CA GLY A 785 -40.76 -29.54 19.20
C GLY A 785 -41.25 -29.89 17.78
N ASP A 786 -40.34 -30.19 16.85
CA ASP A 786 -40.63 -30.40 15.42
C ASP A 786 -41.12 -31.84 15.11
N VAL A 787 -42.17 -32.30 15.80
CA VAL A 787 -42.73 -33.65 15.61
C VAL A 787 -43.44 -33.75 14.25
N GLY A 788 -42.83 -34.46 13.30
CA GLY A 788 -43.37 -34.69 11.95
C GLY A 788 -42.78 -33.81 10.85
N LEU A 789 -41.83 -32.93 11.16
CA LEU A 789 -41.11 -32.12 10.18
C LEU A 789 -39.83 -32.82 9.65
N PRO A 790 -39.37 -32.49 8.43
CA PRO A 790 -38.19 -33.13 7.84
C PRO A 790 -36.89 -32.73 8.55
N LEU A 791 -36.01 -33.72 8.76
CA LEU A 791 -34.76 -33.57 9.51
C LEU A 791 -33.82 -32.49 8.97
N GLY A 792 -33.27 -31.69 9.89
CA GLY A 792 -32.20 -30.74 9.62
C GLY A 792 -30.86 -31.43 9.36
N GLU A 793 -30.04 -30.86 8.47
CA GLU A 793 -28.71 -31.36 8.11
C GLU A 793 -27.62 -30.61 8.90
N LEU A 794 -27.04 -31.27 9.91
CA LEU A 794 -25.97 -30.77 10.76
C LEU A 794 -24.59 -31.19 10.21
N SER A 795 -23.80 -30.23 9.73
CA SER A 795 -22.39 -30.47 9.37
C SER A 795 -21.54 -30.66 10.62
N LEU A 796 -20.87 -31.82 10.73
CA LEU A 796 -19.97 -32.17 11.85
C LEU A 796 -18.48 -31.98 11.50
N GLY A 797 -18.14 -31.91 10.21
CA GLY A 797 -16.76 -31.87 9.75
C GLY A 797 -16.04 -33.23 9.84
N GLY A 798 -15.03 -33.40 8.99
CA GLY A 798 -14.19 -34.59 8.97
C GLY A 798 -13.00 -34.46 9.93
N ASN A 799 -12.42 -35.58 10.31
CA ASN A 799 -11.11 -35.58 10.96
C ASN A 799 -9.98 -35.96 9.97
N LEU A 800 -10.32 -36.30 8.72
CA LEU A 800 -9.45 -36.25 7.54
C LEU A 800 -9.96 -35.16 6.58
N GLN A 801 -9.05 -34.37 6.01
CA GLN A 801 -9.25 -33.42 4.92
C GLN A 801 -8.38 -33.81 3.73
N LEU A 802 -8.97 -33.77 2.52
CA LEU A 802 -8.26 -33.78 1.25
C LEU A 802 -8.78 -32.61 0.39
N LEU A 803 -7.89 -31.78 -0.12
CA LEU A 803 -8.20 -30.62 -0.98
C LEU A 803 -7.13 -30.47 -2.07
N PHE A 804 -7.56 -30.16 -3.30
CA PHE A 804 -6.73 -29.84 -4.44
C PHE A 804 -7.42 -28.79 -5.32
N ASN A 805 -6.75 -27.67 -5.58
CA ASN A 805 -7.19 -26.61 -6.48
C ASN A 805 -6.19 -26.46 -7.62
N SER A 806 -6.70 -26.32 -8.85
CA SER A 806 -5.93 -25.94 -10.02
C SER A 806 -6.56 -24.70 -10.64
N GLU A 807 -5.80 -23.62 -10.79
CA GLU A 807 -6.23 -22.40 -11.45
C GLU A 807 -5.30 -22.06 -12.61
N VAL A 808 -5.84 -21.48 -13.68
CA VAL A 808 -5.07 -20.75 -14.69
C VAL A 808 -5.53 -19.30 -14.64
N GLU A 809 -4.63 -18.41 -14.21
CA GLU A 809 -4.82 -16.96 -14.24
C GLU A 809 -4.20 -16.37 -15.51
N PHE A 810 -4.89 -15.40 -16.12
CA PHE A 810 -4.45 -14.72 -17.34
C PHE A 810 -4.94 -13.26 -17.35
N PRO A 811 -4.10 -12.27 -17.72
CA PRO A 811 -4.51 -10.88 -17.70
C PRO A 811 -5.47 -10.58 -18.86
N LEU A 812 -6.61 -9.99 -18.54
CA LEU A 812 -7.53 -9.40 -19.50
C LEU A 812 -7.12 -7.96 -19.83
N PHE A 813 -6.76 -7.18 -18.81
CA PHE A 813 -6.32 -5.80 -18.95
C PHE A 813 -5.12 -5.51 -18.03
N LYS A 814 -3.90 -5.81 -18.52
CA LYS A 814 -2.64 -5.68 -17.77
C LYS A 814 -2.49 -4.32 -17.06
N ARG A 815 -2.88 -3.21 -17.71
CA ARG A 815 -2.70 -1.82 -17.19
C ARG A 815 -3.53 -1.50 -15.94
N VAL A 816 -4.61 -2.23 -15.69
CA VAL A 816 -5.49 -2.07 -14.50
C VAL A 816 -5.51 -3.33 -13.61
N GLY A 817 -4.54 -4.23 -13.82
CA GLY A 817 -4.40 -5.45 -13.00
C GLY A 817 -5.63 -6.37 -13.03
N ILE A 818 -6.42 -6.35 -14.12
CA ILE A 818 -7.60 -7.22 -14.25
C ILE A 818 -7.16 -8.53 -14.91
N SER A 819 -7.30 -9.63 -14.17
CA SER A 819 -7.09 -11.00 -14.64
C SER A 819 -8.41 -11.76 -14.74
N GLY A 820 -8.54 -12.58 -15.78
CA GLY A 820 -9.45 -13.71 -15.80
C GLY A 820 -8.81 -14.91 -15.09
N VAL A 821 -9.65 -15.77 -14.51
CA VAL A 821 -9.24 -17.03 -13.88
C VAL A 821 -10.18 -18.12 -14.35
N VAL A 822 -9.64 -19.26 -14.79
CA VAL A 822 -10.38 -20.52 -14.88
C VAL A 822 -9.88 -21.45 -13.79
N PHE A 823 -10.78 -22.12 -13.07
CA PHE A 823 -10.41 -22.99 -11.96
C PHE A 823 -11.14 -24.33 -11.98
N PHE A 824 -10.49 -25.32 -11.41
CA PHE A 824 -11.02 -26.64 -11.10
C PHE A 824 -10.63 -26.97 -9.66
N ASP A 825 -11.62 -27.15 -8.79
CA ASP A 825 -11.44 -27.51 -7.39
C ASP A 825 -11.92 -28.94 -7.16
N MET A 826 -11.18 -29.72 -6.38
CA MET A 826 -11.67 -30.95 -5.79
C MET A 826 -11.34 -31.02 -4.30
N GLY A 827 -12.24 -31.54 -3.49
CA GLY A 827 -11.98 -31.73 -2.06
C GLY A 827 -13.14 -32.37 -1.32
N ASN A 828 -12.86 -32.92 -0.14
CA ASN A 828 -13.88 -33.39 0.80
C ASN A 828 -13.27 -33.62 2.19
N ALA A 829 -14.11 -33.61 3.22
CA ALA A 829 -13.75 -34.04 4.56
C ALA A 829 -14.32 -35.44 4.83
N TYR A 830 -13.63 -36.26 5.61
CA TYR A 830 -14.01 -37.64 5.92
C TYR A 830 -13.89 -37.92 7.41
N ASN A 831 -14.65 -38.92 7.88
CA ASN A 831 -14.48 -39.48 9.21
C ASN A 831 -13.61 -40.76 9.16
N LEU A 832 -12.64 -40.86 10.08
CA LEU A 832 -11.79 -42.03 10.32
C LEU A 832 -12.15 -42.77 11.61
N GLU A 833 -12.91 -42.13 12.50
CA GLU A 833 -13.22 -42.67 13.83
C GLU A 833 -14.26 -43.79 13.72
N GLU A 834 -13.86 -45.03 14.00
CA GLU A 834 -14.72 -46.22 13.82
C GLU A 834 -16.08 -46.08 14.50
N ARG A 835 -16.15 -45.46 15.68
CA ARG A 835 -17.40 -45.24 16.44
C ARG A 835 -18.48 -44.45 15.68
N TYR A 836 -18.09 -43.72 14.63
CA TYR A 836 -18.98 -42.99 13.73
C TYR A 836 -19.11 -43.64 12.34
N CYS A 837 -18.41 -44.75 12.09
CA CYS A 837 -18.36 -45.43 10.79
C CYS A 837 -18.80 -46.90 10.83
N SER A 838 -18.82 -47.54 12.00
CA SER A 838 -19.13 -48.95 12.25
C SER A 838 -20.63 -49.29 12.31
N GLY A 839 -21.48 -48.48 11.69
CA GLY A 839 -22.91 -48.81 11.52
C GLY A 839 -23.73 -48.91 12.81
N GLN A 840 -23.24 -48.38 13.93
CA GLN A 840 -23.92 -48.29 15.23
C GLN A 840 -25.11 -47.31 15.20
N GLN A 841 -26.08 -47.60 14.33
CA GLN A 841 -27.44 -47.13 14.47
C GLN A 841 -27.99 -47.72 15.77
N ARG A 842 -27.98 -46.93 16.85
CA ARG A 842 -28.96 -47.12 17.93
C ARG A 842 -30.33 -47.13 17.26
N LYS A 843 -30.98 -48.30 17.23
CA LYS A 843 -32.39 -48.43 16.86
C LYS A 843 -33.26 -47.81 17.96
N SER A 844 -33.19 -46.49 18.08
CA SER A 844 -34.33 -45.73 18.60
C SER A 844 -35.54 -46.07 17.74
N ARG A 845 -36.74 -46.09 18.33
CA ARG A 845 -37.97 -46.43 17.58
C ARG A 845 -38.33 -45.41 16.50
N SER A 846 -37.70 -44.23 16.50
CA SER A 846 -37.94 -43.15 15.53
C SER A 846 -37.03 -43.19 14.30
N GLU A 847 -35.69 -43.33 14.44
CA GLU A 847 -34.81 -42.99 13.31
C GLU A 847 -33.39 -43.59 13.32
N ALA A 848 -32.78 -43.58 12.13
CA ALA A 848 -31.53 -44.25 11.81
C ALA A 848 -30.39 -43.25 11.55
N ILE A 849 -29.52 -43.05 12.56
CA ILE A 849 -28.36 -42.16 12.44
C ILE A 849 -27.34 -42.74 11.45
N GLN A 850 -27.13 -42.05 10.33
CA GLN A 850 -26.10 -42.41 9.33
C GLN A 850 -25.13 -41.24 9.13
N PHE A 851 -23.84 -41.54 9.27
CA PHE A 851 -22.75 -40.62 8.95
C PHE A 851 -22.23 -40.90 7.53
N ASP A 852 -22.39 -39.96 6.60
CA ASP A 852 -21.81 -39.99 5.24
C ASP A 852 -21.03 -38.67 5.03
N PRO A 853 -19.73 -38.68 4.67
CA PRO A 853 -18.90 -39.82 4.30
C PRO A 853 -17.84 -40.20 5.35
N CYS A 854 -17.74 -41.50 5.62
CA CYS A 854 -16.55 -42.12 6.21
C CYS A 854 -15.48 -42.36 5.14
N PHE A 855 -14.21 -42.42 5.54
CA PHE A 855 -13.14 -42.78 4.62
C PHE A 855 -13.14 -44.27 4.34
N ARG A 856 -13.10 -44.65 3.06
CA ARG A 856 -12.86 -46.01 2.56
C ARG A 856 -11.94 -45.88 1.36
N PHE A 857 -10.81 -46.58 1.39
CA PHE A 857 -9.87 -46.60 0.27
C PHE A 857 -10.15 -47.84 -0.59
N PRO A 858 -10.31 -47.71 -1.93
CA PRO A 858 -10.05 -46.53 -2.75
C PRO A 858 -11.27 -45.59 -2.97
N GLU A 859 -12.49 -45.96 -2.58
CA GLU A 859 -13.73 -45.31 -3.03
C GLU A 859 -13.80 -43.81 -2.69
N SER A 860 -13.35 -43.41 -1.50
CA SER A 860 -13.35 -42.02 -1.05
C SER A 860 -12.44 -41.12 -1.88
N VAL A 861 -11.33 -41.67 -2.40
CA VAL A 861 -10.38 -40.92 -3.24
C VAL A 861 -10.89 -40.85 -4.68
N VAL A 862 -11.34 -41.98 -5.24
CA VAL A 862 -11.76 -42.06 -6.66
C VAL A 862 -13.13 -41.39 -6.90
N SER A 863 -14.10 -41.65 -6.01
CA SER A 863 -15.52 -41.32 -6.21
C SER A 863 -16.16 -40.48 -5.10
N GLY A 864 -15.61 -40.51 -3.88
CA GLY A 864 -16.11 -39.75 -2.74
C GLY A 864 -15.80 -38.26 -2.81
N ILE A 865 -14.69 -37.89 -3.45
CA ILE A 865 -14.24 -36.49 -3.50
C ILE A 865 -15.19 -35.62 -4.33
N ARG A 866 -15.55 -34.44 -3.79
CA ARG A 866 -16.40 -33.49 -4.50
C ARG A 866 -15.56 -32.67 -5.47
N LYS A 867 -16.14 -32.27 -6.59
CA LYS A 867 -15.44 -31.64 -7.71
C LYS A 867 -16.28 -30.50 -8.29
N SER A 868 -15.67 -29.37 -8.60
CA SER A 868 -16.30 -28.23 -9.29
C SER A 868 -15.36 -27.62 -10.31
N VAL A 869 -15.93 -26.96 -11.31
CA VAL A 869 -15.20 -26.21 -12.33
C VAL A 869 -15.85 -24.84 -12.47
N GLY A 870 -15.08 -23.81 -12.78
CA GLY A 870 -15.60 -22.45 -12.83
C GLY A 870 -14.66 -21.44 -13.45
N PHE A 871 -15.13 -20.20 -13.47
CA PHE A 871 -14.38 -19.04 -13.93
C PHE A 871 -14.57 -17.87 -12.97
N GLY A 872 -13.67 -16.89 -13.06
CA GLY A 872 -13.74 -15.69 -12.25
C GLY A 872 -12.91 -14.57 -12.81
N PHE A 873 -13.02 -13.43 -12.14
CA PHE A 873 -12.27 -12.22 -12.42
C PHE A 873 -11.60 -11.75 -11.14
N ARG A 874 -10.31 -11.39 -11.22
CA ARG A 874 -9.52 -10.77 -10.15
C ARG A 874 -9.10 -9.39 -10.60
N TRP A 875 -9.15 -8.40 -9.71
CA TRP A 875 -8.59 -7.09 -9.99
C TRP A 875 -8.10 -6.40 -8.72
N VAL A 876 -7.22 -5.43 -8.88
CA VAL A 876 -6.79 -4.54 -7.79
C VAL A 876 -7.49 -3.20 -8.02
N SER A 877 -8.49 -2.88 -7.18
CA SER A 877 -9.00 -1.51 -7.13
C SER A 877 -8.01 -0.63 -6.34
N PRO A 878 -8.03 0.71 -6.50
CA PRO A 878 -7.17 1.61 -5.73
C PRO A 878 -7.32 1.52 -4.20
N LEU A 879 -8.36 0.85 -3.70
CA LEU A 879 -8.66 0.69 -2.28
C LEU A 879 -8.43 -0.75 -1.76
N VAL A 880 -8.82 -1.77 -2.54
CA VAL A 880 -8.80 -3.19 -2.10
C VAL A 880 -8.60 -4.13 -3.31
N ARG A 881 -7.96 -5.29 -3.10
CA ARG A 881 -7.99 -6.42 -4.05
C ARG A 881 -9.39 -7.04 -4.08
N CYS A 882 -10.01 -7.07 -5.25
CA CYS A 882 -11.35 -7.59 -5.48
C CYS A 882 -11.31 -8.87 -6.32
N GLY A 883 -12.36 -9.69 -6.20
CA GLY A 883 -12.52 -10.85 -7.06
C GLY A 883 -13.92 -11.44 -7.00
N LEU A 884 -14.38 -11.97 -8.13
CA LEU A 884 -15.69 -12.60 -8.31
C LEU A 884 -15.49 -13.95 -8.99
N ASN A 885 -15.96 -15.04 -8.36
CA ASN A 885 -15.77 -16.42 -8.81
C ASN A 885 -17.12 -17.15 -8.93
N GLY A 886 -17.46 -17.64 -10.12
CA GLY A 886 -18.60 -18.52 -10.37
C GLY A 886 -18.13 -19.97 -10.57
N GLY A 887 -18.63 -20.91 -9.77
CA GLY A 887 -18.25 -22.33 -9.82
C GLY A 887 -19.45 -23.26 -9.88
N ILE A 888 -19.41 -24.23 -10.78
CA ILE A 888 -20.45 -25.23 -11.00
C ILE A 888 -20.02 -26.57 -10.37
N PRO A 889 -20.77 -27.12 -9.40
CA PRO A 889 -20.49 -28.43 -8.82
C PRO A 889 -20.84 -29.56 -9.80
N SER A 890 -19.84 -30.36 -10.17
CA SER A 890 -20.00 -31.43 -11.19
C SER A 890 -20.71 -32.69 -10.68
N ILE A 891 -20.79 -32.90 -9.36
CA ILE A 891 -21.47 -34.05 -8.75
C ILE A 891 -22.38 -33.56 -7.62
N VAL A 892 -23.67 -33.40 -7.93
CA VAL A 892 -24.74 -33.31 -6.93
C VAL A 892 -25.43 -34.68 -6.88
N ARG A 893 -25.29 -35.41 -5.76
CA ARG A 893 -25.83 -36.77 -5.61
C ARG A 893 -27.37 -36.71 -5.57
N SER A 894 -28.03 -37.20 -6.63
CA SER A 894 -29.48 -37.09 -6.80
C SER A 894 -30.26 -37.76 -5.66
N ARG A 895 -31.18 -37.03 -5.03
CA ARG A 895 -31.95 -37.46 -3.85
C ARG A 895 -33.15 -38.32 -4.26
N ARG A 896 -32.98 -39.64 -4.41
CA ARG A 896 -34.11 -40.60 -4.55
C ARG A 896 -33.90 -41.89 -3.75
N THR A 897 -34.32 -41.89 -2.49
CA THR A 897 -34.51 -43.09 -1.68
C THR A 897 -35.90 -43.69 -1.94
N LYS A 898 -35.97 -44.85 -2.61
CA LYS A 898 -37.18 -45.68 -2.62
C LYS A 898 -37.17 -46.59 -1.39
N SER A 899 -38.07 -46.35 -0.45
CA SER A 899 -38.51 -47.38 0.49
C SER A 899 -39.63 -48.22 -0.15
N ARG A 900 -39.71 -49.50 0.23
CA ARG A 900 -40.90 -50.34 0.09
C ARG A 900 -41.12 -51.01 1.45
N SER A 901 -42.33 -50.91 1.97
CA SER A 901 -42.82 -51.73 3.06
C SER A 901 -44.13 -52.38 2.62
N CYS A 902 -44.27 -53.67 2.91
CA CYS A 902 -45.55 -54.37 2.88
C CYS A 902 -45.73 -54.97 4.28
N SER A 903 -46.81 -54.61 4.96
CA SER A 903 -47.26 -55.30 6.18
C SER A 903 -48.21 -56.43 5.82
N SER A 904 -48.32 -57.43 6.69
CA SER A 904 -49.03 -58.68 6.44
C SER A 904 -50.30 -58.81 7.28
N SER A 905 -51.44 -59.01 6.63
CA SER A 905 -52.64 -59.61 7.23
C SER A 905 -53.46 -60.31 6.14
N ARG A 906 -54.38 -61.20 6.53
CA ARG A 906 -55.12 -62.08 5.60
C ARG A 906 -56.55 -61.59 5.37
N SER A 907 -56.84 -61.10 4.16
CA SER A 907 -58.07 -61.38 3.41
C SER A 907 -57.98 -60.71 2.03
N ALA A 908 -58.63 -61.29 1.02
CA ALA A 908 -58.68 -60.70 -0.31
C ALA A 908 -60.08 -60.10 -0.55
N THR A 909 -60.14 -58.82 -0.89
CA THR A 909 -60.89 -58.24 -2.04
C THR A 909 -60.76 -56.71 -2.01
N SER A 910 -60.40 -56.12 -3.16
CA SER A 910 -60.32 -54.68 -3.45
C SER A 910 -59.34 -53.83 -2.61
N CYS A 911 -58.49 -53.07 -3.31
CA CYS A 911 -57.78 -51.92 -2.76
C CYS A 911 -57.85 -50.76 -3.76
N SER A 912 -58.66 -49.75 -3.46
CA SER A 912 -58.65 -48.48 -4.21
C SER A 912 -57.52 -47.58 -3.71
N PRO A 913 -56.88 -46.76 -4.57
CA PRO A 913 -55.83 -45.86 -4.14
C PRO A 913 -56.42 -44.64 -3.41
N HIS A 914 -56.38 -44.65 -2.08
CA HIS A 914 -56.50 -43.42 -1.31
C HIS A 914 -55.15 -42.69 -1.36
N PHE A 915 -55.11 -41.51 -1.97
CA PHE A 915 -53.98 -40.59 -1.79
C PHE A 915 -54.18 -39.81 -0.49
N ASP A 916 -53.09 -39.63 0.24
CA ASP A 916 -52.94 -38.72 1.37
C ASP A 916 -51.75 -37.80 1.07
N ASP A 917 -51.86 -36.52 1.39
CA ASP A 917 -51.20 -35.45 0.62
C ASP A 917 -50.08 -34.74 1.40
N SER A 918 -48.82 -35.08 1.11
CA SER A 918 -47.65 -34.43 1.72
C SER A 918 -46.40 -34.38 0.81
N THR A 919 -46.30 -33.28 0.06
CA THR A 919 -45.05 -32.49 -0.16
C THR A 919 -43.75 -33.22 -0.57
N ALA A 920 -43.78 -34.04 -1.62
CA ALA A 920 -42.59 -34.64 -2.24
C ALA A 920 -42.03 -33.84 -3.45
N VAL A 921 -41.41 -32.66 -3.23
CA VAL A 921 -40.82 -31.85 -4.33
C VAL A 921 -39.59 -32.54 -4.94
N SER A 922 -39.78 -33.18 -6.10
CA SER A 922 -38.71 -33.70 -6.95
C SER A 922 -38.18 -32.63 -7.90
N TYR A 923 -36.89 -32.32 -7.86
CA TYR A 923 -36.22 -31.66 -8.99
C TYR A 923 -35.68 -32.69 -9.99
N MET A 924 -35.90 -32.42 -11.28
CA MET A 924 -35.56 -33.32 -12.37
C MET A 924 -34.04 -33.42 -12.57
N SER A 925 -33.53 -34.63 -12.76
CA SER A 925 -32.20 -34.88 -13.32
C SER A 925 -32.34 -35.14 -14.83
N PRO A 926 -31.46 -34.63 -15.70
CA PRO A 926 -31.50 -34.97 -17.12
C PRO A 926 -31.20 -36.46 -17.32
N VAL A 927 -31.91 -37.10 -18.25
CA VAL A 927 -31.74 -38.53 -18.58
C VAL A 927 -30.49 -38.70 -19.45
N GLY A 928 -29.65 -39.67 -19.10
CA GLY A 928 -28.39 -39.91 -19.80
C GLY A 928 -28.57 -40.55 -21.18
N GLY A 929 -28.14 -39.86 -22.23
CA GLY A 929 -27.85 -40.46 -23.54
C GLY A 929 -26.42 -41.02 -23.58
N ARG A 930 -26.20 -42.13 -24.30
CA ARG A 930 -24.84 -42.65 -24.58
C ARG A 930 -24.09 -41.65 -25.46
N MET A 931 -22.95 -41.15 -24.99
CA MET A 931 -22.07 -40.29 -25.79
C MET A 931 -20.92 -41.10 -26.38
N ASN A 932 -20.82 -41.14 -27.71
CA ASN A 932 -19.70 -41.76 -28.42
C ASN A 932 -18.57 -40.72 -28.64
N ARG A 933 -17.36 -41.17 -28.97
CA ARG A 933 -16.19 -40.28 -29.16
C ARG A 933 -16.32 -39.43 -30.44
N PHE A 934 -16.00 -38.13 -30.40
CA PHE A 934 -15.02 -37.45 -31.31
C PHE A 934 -14.85 -35.92 -31.05
N ALA A 935 -13.72 -35.40 -31.55
CA ALA A 935 -13.18 -34.03 -31.73
C ALA A 935 -13.98 -32.73 -31.39
N ALA A 936 -13.39 -31.92 -30.50
CA ALA A 936 -12.77 -30.58 -30.70
C ALA A 936 -13.37 -29.45 -31.60
N LEU A 937 -13.03 -28.20 -31.17
CA LEU A 937 -12.99 -26.90 -31.89
C LEU A 937 -14.32 -26.16 -32.21
N GLY A 938 -14.31 -24.83 -31.99
CA GLY A 938 -15.41 -23.90 -32.32
C GLY A 938 -15.34 -22.59 -31.51
N CYS A 939 -15.20 -21.43 -32.17
CA CYS A 939 -14.91 -20.14 -31.54
C CYS A 939 -16.13 -19.21 -31.32
N LEU A 940 -15.96 -18.27 -30.37
CA LEU A 940 -16.55 -16.91 -30.31
C LEU A 940 -18.09 -16.71 -30.32
N GLY A 941 -18.55 -15.78 -29.48
CA GLY A 941 -19.92 -15.23 -29.55
C GLY A 941 -20.35 -14.48 -28.28
N ILE A 942 -20.17 -13.16 -28.24
CA ILE A 942 -20.85 -12.29 -27.26
C ILE A 942 -22.15 -11.81 -27.91
N GLY A 943 -23.29 -12.16 -27.31
CA GLY A 943 -24.61 -11.76 -27.81
C GLY A 943 -25.61 -11.68 -26.66
N LEU A 944 -26.06 -10.47 -26.35
CA LEU A 944 -27.05 -10.17 -25.33
C LEU A 944 -28.37 -9.85 -26.06
N MET A 945 -29.45 -10.59 -25.84
CA MET A 945 -30.85 -10.11 -25.88
C MET A 945 -31.87 -11.22 -25.53
N LEU A 946 -33.13 -10.82 -25.34
CA LEU A 946 -34.23 -11.57 -24.72
C LEU A 946 -34.77 -12.78 -25.52
N SER A 947 -35.40 -13.69 -24.79
CA SER A 947 -36.45 -14.62 -25.24
C SER A 947 -37.63 -13.89 -25.93
N PRO A 948 -38.43 -14.52 -26.81
CA PRO A 948 -39.35 -15.57 -26.35
C PRO A 948 -39.56 -16.76 -27.32
N VAL A 949 -40.02 -17.88 -26.76
CA VAL A 949 -41.24 -18.61 -27.16
C VAL A 949 -41.45 -19.75 -26.16
N LEU A 950 -42.67 -19.88 -25.64
CA LEU A 950 -43.08 -20.95 -24.74
C LEU A 950 -44.45 -21.43 -25.23
N GLY A 951 -44.56 -22.70 -25.61
CA GLY A 951 -45.77 -23.22 -26.26
C GLY A 951 -46.00 -24.70 -25.99
N GLY A 952 -47.06 -24.98 -25.22
CA GLY A 952 -47.60 -26.33 -25.06
C GLY A 952 -47.01 -27.17 -23.92
N LEU A 953 -47.61 -27.06 -22.72
CA LEU A 953 -48.38 -28.17 -22.14
C LEU A 953 -49.15 -27.72 -20.87
N ALA A 954 -50.45 -28.00 -20.88
CA ALA A 954 -51.36 -27.92 -19.74
C ALA A 954 -51.41 -29.31 -19.03
N THR A 955 -51.85 -29.50 -17.79
CA THR A 955 -52.29 -28.58 -16.72
C THR A 955 -52.09 -29.29 -15.37
N GLY A 956 -51.81 -28.55 -14.29
CA GLY A 956 -51.78 -29.11 -12.93
C GLY A 956 -51.51 -28.02 -11.90
N ALA A 957 -52.54 -27.60 -11.17
CA ALA A 957 -52.43 -26.45 -10.26
C ALA A 957 -51.91 -26.89 -8.88
N VAL A 958 -50.84 -26.24 -8.43
CA VAL A 958 -50.40 -26.23 -7.02
C VAL A 958 -50.83 -24.89 -6.43
N PRO A 959 -51.40 -24.82 -5.21
CA PRO A 959 -51.80 -23.55 -4.61
C PRO A 959 -50.58 -22.65 -4.38
N VAL A 960 -50.53 -21.53 -5.10
CA VAL A 960 -49.46 -20.53 -4.97
C VAL A 960 -49.69 -19.72 -3.70
N ALA A 961 -48.76 -19.81 -2.75
CA ALA A 961 -48.76 -18.94 -1.57
C ALA A 961 -48.58 -17.47 -2.02
N LYS A 962 -49.65 -16.67 -1.91
CA LYS A 962 -49.64 -15.26 -2.32
C LYS A 962 -48.83 -14.46 -1.29
N ILE A 963 -47.64 -13.99 -1.68
CA ILE A 963 -46.77 -13.15 -0.84
C ILE A 963 -47.09 -11.68 -1.13
N GLY A 964 -47.24 -10.87 -0.08
CA GLY A 964 -47.38 -9.42 -0.18
C GLY A 964 -46.11 -8.69 0.28
N VAL A 965 -45.85 -7.52 -0.30
CA VAL A 965 -44.76 -6.62 0.11
C VAL A 965 -45.33 -5.36 0.72
N ILE A 966 -44.73 -4.86 1.80
CA ILE A 966 -45.10 -3.59 2.43
C ILE A 966 -43.84 -2.76 2.69
N ASP A 967 -43.89 -1.47 2.40
CA ASP A 967 -42.83 -0.52 2.67
C ASP A 967 -43.12 0.26 3.97
N ILE A 968 -42.51 -0.17 5.08
CA ILE A 968 -42.68 0.48 6.38
C ILE A 968 -42.07 1.91 6.38
N GLU A 969 -41.07 2.20 5.54
CA GLU A 969 -40.46 3.53 5.45
C GLU A 969 -41.35 4.51 4.66
N ARG A 970 -41.96 4.08 3.55
CA ARG A 970 -43.02 4.84 2.86
C ARG A 970 -44.24 5.05 3.77
N THR A 971 -44.58 4.06 4.60
CA THR A 971 -45.64 4.17 5.63
C THR A 971 -45.32 5.26 6.68
N LEU A 972 -44.05 5.40 7.10
CA LEU A 972 -43.60 6.47 7.99
C LEU A 972 -43.72 7.88 7.39
N TYR A 973 -43.60 8.04 6.07
CA TYR A 973 -43.67 9.36 5.42
C TYR A 973 -45.08 9.76 4.96
N GLU A 974 -45.94 8.81 4.56
CA GLU A 974 -47.25 9.13 3.99
C GLU A 974 -48.39 9.22 5.02
N THR A 975 -48.27 8.59 6.20
CA THR A 975 -49.36 8.50 7.19
C THR A 975 -49.31 9.62 8.24
N PRO A 976 -50.47 10.09 8.77
CA PRO A 976 -50.50 11.09 9.84
C PRO A 976 -49.83 10.64 11.14
N ALA A 977 -49.76 9.33 11.40
CA ALA A 977 -49.04 8.76 12.53
C ALA A 977 -47.51 8.83 12.32
N GLY A 978 -47.03 8.45 11.14
CA GLY A 978 -45.61 8.51 10.78
C GLY A 978 -45.06 9.94 10.70
N LYS A 979 -45.86 10.90 10.22
CA LYS A 979 -45.47 12.33 10.19
C LYS A 979 -45.21 12.89 11.59
N ARG A 980 -46.10 12.64 12.57
CA ARG A 980 -45.88 13.05 13.97
C ARG A 980 -44.65 12.40 14.59
N ALA A 981 -44.39 11.12 14.28
CA ALA A 981 -43.19 10.42 14.73
C ALA A 981 -41.91 11.05 14.15
N ASN A 982 -41.92 11.39 12.85
CA ASN A 982 -40.81 12.10 12.20
C ASN A 982 -40.63 13.52 12.76
N GLU A 983 -41.70 14.28 13.05
CA GLU A 983 -41.63 15.60 13.69
C GLU A 983 -40.99 15.56 15.09
N GLN A 984 -41.35 14.55 15.89
CA GLN A 984 -40.74 14.31 17.20
C GLN A 984 -39.24 13.97 17.08
N PHE A 985 -38.88 13.08 16.16
CA PHE A 985 -37.48 12.74 15.87
C PHE A 985 -36.67 13.95 15.36
N ASP A 986 -37.25 14.75 14.46
CA ASP A 986 -36.64 15.96 13.92
C ASP A 986 -36.41 17.02 15.00
N LYS A 987 -37.30 17.09 16.01
CA LYS A 987 -37.11 17.94 17.19
C LYS A 987 -35.93 17.44 18.02
N THR A 988 -35.91 16.18 18.46
CA THR A 988 -34.78 15.65 19.23
C THR A 988 -33.47 15.81 18.46
N ARG A 989 -33.45 15.55 17.15
CA ARG A 989 -32.25 15.74 16.32
C ARG A 989 -31.76 17.19 16.33
N LYS A 990 -32.65 18.18 16.25
CA LYS A 990 -32.26 19.60 16.32
C LYS A 990 -31.74 19.99 17.71
N ASP A 991 -32.42 19.55 18.77
CA ASP A 991 -32.04 19.84 20.16
C ASP A 991 -30.70 19.16 20.54
N LYS A 992 -30.39 18.01 19.92
CA LYS A 992 -29.12 17.30 20.06
C LYS A 992 -28.00 17.90 19.20
N GLN A 993 -28.31 18.32 17.97
CA GLN A 993 -27.34 18.96 17.06
C GLN A 993 -26.85 20.30 17.62
N SER A 994 -27.72 21.12 18.20
CA SER A 994 -27.34 22.43 18.74
C SER A 994 -26.37 22.34 19.92
N GLU A 995 -26.48 21.32 20.77
CA GLU A 995 -25.48 21.04 21.82
C GLU A 995 -24.13 20.62 21.21
N LEU A 996 -24.13 19.76 20.17
CA LEU A 996 -22.90 19.39 19.47
C LEU A 996 -22.21 20.61 18.84
N ASP A 997 -22.97 21.44 18.13
CA ASP A 997 -22.48 22.66 17.49
C ASP A 997 -21.92 23.65 18.52
N ARG A 998 -22.56 23.78 19.70
CA ARG A 998 -22.07 24.59 20.82
C ARG A 998 -20.71 24.09 21.30
N ARG A 999 -20.54 22.78 21.52
CA ARG A 999 -19.25 22.20 21.95
C ARG A 999 -18.16 22.32 20.89
N GLN A 1000 -18.49 22.23 19.61
CA GLN A 1000 -17.53 22.52 18.53
C GLN A 1000 -17.08 23.98 18.52
N GLN A 1001 -17.96 24.93 18.84
CA GLN A 1001 -17.60 26.34 18.96
C GLN A 1001 -16.75 26.63 20.21
N GLU A 1002 -17.03 25.97 21.34
CA GLU A 1002 -16.18 26.03 22.55
C GLU A 1002 -14.75 25.57 22.25
N LEU A 1003 -14.58 24.42 21.58
CA LEU A 1003 -13.27 23.90 21.19
C LEU A 1003 -12.53 24.81 20.20
N LYS A 1004 -13.20 25.34 19.16
CA LYS A 1004 -12.58 26.25 18.19
C LYS A 1004 -12.12 27.57 18.82
N LYS A 1005 -12.80 28.06 19.87
CA LYS A 1005 -12.35 29.24 20.64
C LYS A 1005 -11.09 28.91 21.45
N LEU A 1006 -11.10 27.79 22.18
CA LEU A 1006 -9.95 27.34 22.98
C LEU A 1006 -8.69 27.11 22.14
N ASP A 1007 -8.83 26.48 20.97
CA ASP A 1007 -7.73 26.25 20.03
C ASP A 1007 -7.16 27.57 19.48
N ALA A 1008 -8.02 28.49 19.05
CA ALA A 1008 -7.63 29.81 18.57
C ALA A 1008 -6.99 30.70 19.66
N GLU A 1009 -7.42 30.58 20.92
CA GLU A 1009 -6.78 31.23 22.07
C GLU A 1009 -5.41 30.62 22.38
N LEU A 1010 -5.29 29.28 22.34
CA LEU A 1010 -4.05 28.57 22.61
C LEU A 1010 -3.01 28.89 21.52
N GLY A 1011 -3.41 28.93 20.25
CA GLY A 1011 -2.56 29.37 19.14
C GLY A 1011 -2.04 30.81 19.30
N LYS A 1012 -2.89 31.74 19.73
CA LYS A 1012 -2.49 33.14 20.02
C LYS A 1012 -1.58 33.29 21.24
N GLN A 1013 -1.69 32.39 22.22
CA GLN A 1013 -0.91 32.41 23.46
C GLN A 1013 0.35 31.51 23.39
N ALA A 1014 0.54 30.73 22.33
CA ALA A 1014 1.59 29.73 22.21
C ALA A 1014 3.02 30.28 22.32
N THR A 1015 3.25 31.52 21.88
CA THR A 1015 4.54 32.23 21.95
C THR A 1015 4.77 32.98 23.27
N LEU A 1016 3.75 33.10 24.13
CA LEU A 1016 3.77 33.90 25.36
C LEU A 1016 3.67 33.06 26.64
N LEU A 1017 3.29 31.78 26.53
CA LEU A 1017 3.12 30.88 27.69
C LEU A 1017 4.39 30.09 28.02
N LYS A 1018 4.64 29.90 29.32
CA LYS A 1018 5.68 28.96 29.79
C LYS A 1018 5.32 27.52 29.38
N PRO A 1019 6.31 26.66 29.04
CA PRO A 1019 6.07 25.31 28.51
C PRO A 1019 5.12 24.44 29.35
N GLU A 1020 5.19 24.53 30.68
CA GLU A 1020 4.35 23.79 31.61
C GLU A 1020 2.86 24.18 31.52
N VAL A 1021 2.58 25.49 31.43
CA VAL A 1021 1.21 26.02 31.30
C VAL A 1021 0.64 25.72 29.91
N LEU A 1022 1.51 25.76 28.89
CA LEU A 1022 1.16 25.36 27.52
C LEU A 1022 0.83 23.86 27.44
N ALA A 1023 1.56 23.01 28.17
CA ALA A 1023 1.24 21.58 28.29
C ALA A 1023 -0.09 21.35 29.03
N GLN A 1024 -0.36 22.06 30.13
CA GLN A 1024 -1.63 21.99 30.84
C GLN A 1024 -2.82 22.40 29.94
N LYS A 1025 -2.73 23.53 29.23
CA LYS A 1025 -3.79 23.96 28.29
C LYS A 1025 -3.99 22.98 27.13
N ARG A 1026 -2.92 22.36 26.61
CA ARG A 1026 -3.04 21.30 25.59
C ARG A 1026 -3.77 20.07 26.14
N GLY A 1027 -3.49 19.65 27.37
CA GLY A 1027 -4.23 18.56 28.03
C GLY A 1027 -5.70 18.88 28.29
N GLU A 1028 -6.05 20.14 28.58
CA GLU A 1028 -7.44 20.58 28.69
C GLU A 1028 -8.18 20.54 27.34
N LEU A 1029 -7.52 20.98 26.27
CA LEU A 1029 -8.03 20.91 24.89
C LEU A 1029 -8.27 19.46 24.46
N GLU A 1030 -7.30 18.57 24.71
CA GLU A 1030 -7.38 17.13 24.43
C GLU A 1030 -8.52 16.48 25.22
N LYS A 1031 -8.67 16.79 26.51
CA LYS A 1031 -9.79 16.30 27.32
C LYS A 1031 -11.15 16.74 26.75
N LYS A 1032 -11.30 18.01 26.38
CA LYS A 1032 -12.55 18.52 25.79
C LYS A 1032 -12.83 17.93 24.40
N PHE A 1033 -11.79 17.60 23.63
CA PHE A 1033 -11.93 16.86 22.37
C PHE A 1033 -12.47 15.44 22.60
N VAL A 1034 -11.96 14.73 23.63
CA VAL A 1034 -12.51 13.42 24.03
C VAL A 1034 -13.96 13.54 24.53
N GLU A 1035 -14.28 14.57 25.33
CA GLU A 1035 -15.67 14.84 25.77
C GLU A 1035 -16.61 15.10 24.56
N LEU A 1036 -16.17 15.82 23.52
CA LEU A 1036 -16.92 16.00 22.28
C LEU A 1036 -17.17 14.66 21.55
N GLN A 1037 -16.16 13.80 21.44
CA GLN A 1037 -16.34 12.49 20.80
C GLN A 1037 -17.27 11.57 21.59
N GLN A 1038 -17.21 11.58 22.93
CA GLN A 1038 -18.15 10.85 23.77
C GLN A 1038 -19.59 11.38 23.63
N LEU A 1039 -19.76 12.70 23.55
CA LEU A 1039 -21.04 13.33 23.27
C LEU A 1039 -21.59 12.92 21.90
N TYR A 1040 -20.76 12.89 20.86
CA TYR A 1040 -21.14 12.46 19.51
C TYR A 1040 -21.64 11.00 19.47
N VAL A 1041 -20.87 10.06 20.04
CA VAL A 1041 -21.27 8.64 20.12
C VAL A 1041 -22.54 8.45 20.97
N LYS A 1042 -22.75 9.29 21.99
CA LYS A 1042 -24.00 9.32 22.75
C LYS A 1042 -25.18 9.86 21.91
N LEU A 1043 -24.94 10.89 21.11
CA LEU A 1043 -25.93 11.47 20.18
C LEU A 1043 -26.52 10.42 19.25
N GLU A 1044 -25.66 9.63 18.61
CA GLU A 1044 -26.07 8.60 17.65
C GLU A 1044 -26.82 7.46 18.33
N ARG A 1045 -26.37 7.04 19.53
CA ARG A 1045 -27.07 6.03 20.33
C ARG A 1045 -28.45 6.50 20.79
N ASP A 1046 -28.56 7.74 21.26
CA ASP A 1046 -29.84 8.34 21.67
C ASP A 1046 -30.82 8.40 20.47
N LEU A 1047 -30.35 8.90 19.30
CA LEU A 1047 -31.16 9.03 18.09
C LEU A 1047 -31.54 7.67 17.48
N ALA A 1048 -30.63 6.69 17.43
CA ALA A 1048 -30.97 5.33 17.00
C ALA A 1048 -31.97 4.66 17.95
N GLY A 1049 -31.86 4.91 19.26
CA GLY A 1049 -32.81 4.47 20.27
C GLY A 1049 -34.21 5.08 20.07
N GLU A 1050 -34.31 6.39 19.81
CA GLU A 1050 -35.60 7.03 19.48
C GLU A 1050 -36.18 6.54 18.16
N ARG A 1051 -35.40 6.45 17.07
CA ARG A 1051 -35.88 5.91 15.79
C ARG A 1051 -36.43 4.49 15.97
N THR A 1052 -35.78 3.66 16.78
CA THR A 1052 -36.24 2.30 17.09
C THR A 1052 -37.56 2.29 17.86
N LYS A 1053 -37.72 3.15 18.88
CA LYS A 1053 -39.00 3.29 19.63
C LYS A 1053 -40.15 3.73 18.71
N LEU A 1054 -39.91 4.73 17.86
CA LEU A 1054 -40.90 5.28 16.94
C LEU A 1054 -41.35 4.25 15.89
N VAL A 1055 -40.41 3.46 15.34
CA VAL A 1055 -40.73 2.32 14.46
C VAL A 1055 -41.55 1.26 15.19
N GLN A 1056 -41.19 0.90 16.43
CA GLN A 1056 -41.97 -0.06 17.22
C GLN A 1056 -43.38 0.45 17.56
N GLU A 1057 -43.57 1.74 17.84
CA GLU A 1057 -44.90 2.32 18.06
C GLU A 1057 -45.75 2.40 16.79
N LEU A 1058 -45.14 2.65 15.63
CA LEU A 1058 -45.85 2.54 14.35
C LEU A 1058 -46.26 1.09 14.07
N LEU A 1059 -45.34 0.13 14.24
CA LEU A 1059 -45.62 -1.29 14.02
C LEU A 1059 -46.72 -1.84 14.93
N LYS A 1060 -46.81 -1.39 16.19
CA LYS A 1060 -47.93 -1.72 17.09
C LYS A 1060 -49.29 -1.27 16.54
N LYS A 1061 -49.34 -0.19 15.75
CA LYS A 1061 -50.56 0.34 15.11
C LYS A 1061 -50.80 -0.28 13.72
N ALA A 1062 -49.73 -0.53 12.97
CA ALA A 1062 -49.80 -1.10 11.63
C ALA A 1062 -50.12 -2.60 11.64
N ASN A 1063 -49.54 -3.40 12.54
CA ASN A 1063 -49.69 -4.87 12.56
C ASN A 1063 -51.14 -5.40 12.49
N PRO A 1064 -52.14 -4.90 13.26
CA PRO A 1064 -53.53 -5.37 13.09
C PRO A 1064 -54.10 -5.01 11.71
N ILE A 1065 -53.81 -3.82 11.19
CA ILE A 1065 -54.24 -3.37 9.86
C ILE A 1065 -53.60 -4.25 8.77
N ILE A 1066 -52.32 -4.58 8.92
CA ILE A 1066 -51.57 -5.50 8.04
C ILE A 1066 -52.20 -6.90 8.06
N GLN A 1067 -52.59 -7.43 9.22
CA GLN A 1067 -53.26 -8.73 9.32
C GLN A 1067 -54.64 -8.74 8.65
N ASP A 1068 -55.41 -7.66 8.74
CA ASP A 1068 -56.72 -7.56 8.07
C ASP A 1068 -56.58 -7.38 6.54
N ILE A 1069 -55.54 -6.69 6.07
CA ILE A 1069 -55.21 -6.65 4.64
C ILE A 1069 -54.75 -8.05 4.17
N ALA A 1070 -53.92 -8.76 4.95
CA ALA A 1070 -53.46 -10.10 4.61
C ALA A 1070 -54.62 -11.09 4.43
N LYS A 1071 -55.57 -11.11 5.38
CA LYS A 1071 -56.80 -11.92 5.31
C LYS A 1071 -57.66 -11.55 4.10
N GLY A 1072 -57.92 -10.26 3.88
CA GLY A 1072 -58.77 -9.78 2.78
C GLY A 1072 -58.18 -10.06 1.39
N GLU A 1073 -56.85 -10.12 1.27
CA GLU A 1073 -56.16 -10.39 0.01
C GLU A 1073 -55.82 -11.88 -0.20
N GLY A 1074 -56.07 -12.76 0.78
CA GLY A 1074 -55.60 -14.16 0.74
C GLY A 1074 -54.07 -14.30 0.81
N VAL A 1075 -53.38 -13.31 1.37
CA VAL A 1075 -51.91 -13.23 1.42
C VAL A 1075 -51.38 -14.01 2.63
N THR A 1076 -50.52 -14.99 2.36
CA THR A 1076 -50.04 -15.98 3.35
C THR A 1076 -48.76 -15.54 4.07
N LEU A 1077 -47.99 -14.63 3.46
CA LEU A 1077 -46.76 -14.06 4.01
C LEU A 1077 -46.65 -12.59 3.59
N ILE A 1078 -46.26 -11.73 4.52
CA ILE A 1078 -45.94 -10.33 4.24
C ILE A 1078 -44.47 -10.08 4.57
N VAL A 1079 -43.77 -9.40 3.66
CA VAL A 1079 -42.33 -9.11 3.73
C VAL A 1079 -42.12 -7.59 3.65
N ASP A 1080 -41.22 -7.03 4.47
CA ASP A 1080 -40.85 -5.62 4.32
C ASP A 1080 -40.06 -5.41 3.02
N ARG A 1081 -40.31 -4.29 2.34
CA ARG A 1081 -39.67 -3.93 1.07
C ARG A 1081 -38.13 -4.01 1.12
N ASN A 1082 -37.50 -3.66 2.25
CA ASN A 1082 -36.03 -3.69 2.38
C ASN A 1082 -35.46 -5.11 2.51
N ALA A 1083 -36.30 -6.13 2.72
CA ALA A 1083 -35.93 -7.53 2.69
C ALA A 1083 -36.20 -8.20 1.31
N ALA A 1084 -36.83 -7.49 0.36
CA ALA A 1084 -37.15 -8.00 -0.97
C ALA A 1084 -36.16 -7.49 -2.04
N VAL A 1085 -35.46 -8.40 -2.71
CA VAL A 1085 -34.50 -8.05 -3.79
C VAL A 1085 -35.22 -7.61 -5.07
N TRP A 1086 -36.41 -8.16 -5.33
CA TRP A 1086 -37.32 -7.81 -6.42
C TRP A 1086 -38.73 -8.30 -6.08
N TRP A 1087 -39.76 -7.57 -6.52
CA TRP A 1087 -41.17 -7.96 -6.41
C TRP A 1087 -41.98 -7.40 -7.59
N ASP A 1088 -43.13 -8.00 -7.84
CA ASP A 1088 -44.09 -7.46 -8.81
C ASP A 1088 -44.89 -6.32 -8.17
N PRO A 1089 -45.11 -5.16 -8.84
CA PRO A 1089 -45.88 -4.05 -8.28
C PRO A 1089 -47.31 -4.42 -7.86
N SER A 1090 -47.93 -5.45 -8.45
CA SER A 1090 -49.27 -5.91 -8.08
C SER A 1090 -49.36 -6.58 -6.71
N VAL A 1091 -48.23 -6.99 -6.10
CA VAL A 1091 -48.17 -7.52 -4.73
C VAL A 1091 -47.71 -6.50 -3.69
N ASP A 1092 -47.51 -5.23 -4.09
CA ASP A 1092 -47.25 -4.14 -3.15
C ASP A 1092 -48.56 -3.70 -2.45
N LEU A 1093 -48.63 -3.94 -1.15
CA LEU A 1093 -49.78 -3.64 -0.30
C LEU A 1093 -49.63 -2.29 0.43
N THR A 1094 -48.54 -1.55 0.20
CA THR A 1094 -48.21 -0.32 0.94
C THR A 1094 -49.31 0.73 0.81
N GLU A 1095 -49.88 0.93 -0.39
CA GLU A 1095 -50.90 1.96 -0.57
C GLU A 1095 -52.23 1.59 0.12
N LYS A 1096 -52.54 0.30 0.22
CA LYS A 1096 -53.69 -0.23 0.98
C LYS A 1096 -53.47 -0.05 2.49
N LEU A 1097 -52.24 -0.25 2.97
CA LEU A 1097 -51.88 0.06 4.36
C LEU A 1097 -51.97 1.57 4.64
N ASN A 1098 -51.37 2.40 3.79
CA ASN A 1098 -51.36 3.86 3.92
C ASN A 1098 -52.76 4.46 3.81
N ALA A 1099 -53.68 3.85 3.06
CA ALA A 1099 -55.08 4.25 3.00
C ALA A 1099 -55.84 3.91 4.29
N LYS A 1100 -55.59 2.75 4.92
CA LYS A 1100 -56.17 2.37 6.22
C LYS A 1100 -55.49 3.05 7.44
N MET A 1101 -54.34 3.68 7.25
CA MET A 1101 -53.58 4.40 8.30
C MET A 1101 -53.65 5.93 8.18
N LYS A 1102 -54.49 6.47 7.29
CA LYS A 1102 -54.79 7.91 7.15
C LYS A 1102 -56.02 8.28 7.96
#